data_AF-A0A2M9LTH1-F1
#
_entry.id   AF-A0A2M9LTH1-F1
#
_cell.length_a   1.000
_cell.length_b   1.000
_cell.length_c   1.000
_cell.angle_alpha   90.00
_cell.angle_beta   90.00
_cell.angle_gamma   90.00
#
_symmetry.space_group_name_H-M   'P 1'
#
loop_
_entity.id
_entity.type
_entity.pdbx_description
1 polymer ?
#
loop_
_entity_poly.entity_id
_entity_poly.type
_entity_poly.pdbx_seq_one_letter_code
_entity_poly.pdbx_strand_id
1 'polypeptide(L)'
;MVLVLGWLAVLFTAGAAQAAPAGPDTASQSAYLAGQLRHDPVYISDQMPRVVPRSTAPAFAAEAKRLHVPAYVLVLPSASSGGMGSGLLAGIHDRLGRKGLYVTVSESGLSDVQTYGVSLPGAADAKTATLYELPYDATPREVFRHFVDVLTSGQAHRRAEAARATYGGAYNTHEPPTLHTTQTDRENQSFLTGTVVAGVPLSALLITSHALRRRRVRRRPDVPGPAGGAKDGKRKDGTAKNGRTQKNGRSVKGGPATAVGGPGPGSAPRRGWLLPLGALVLAGLLAFTASRVFSDTSTGDGSVPTAADLRTRVDRVAEGLRHDPLYVDPESQSPLDSAQRAQLHERLGSLPVPVLIAALPSSPDDESGGNADLLAESLHNRLHRDALFVIADLPSGSLSVVNYGTRVDTSALYGASREPAAGYRDASTLGPCLDRLLASVAKAPTSRTAGEPLPPLPAKYLLAQQKLPGLFTGDFHPGLFIGALAALLLFGLVVAVWAIVARLGRRGARAMAEAAAPVEPRQSWLRRTARQELAALTAELESAGDLPEEARRRAWECLDAAALLIDGDSDGRIDDDATPAGLACAITLARVGRTAAREPSAATHVCHRNPLHGAAAGQTAKRPAGSRKPLPRPVCAACQETPGEMLRLYGSDGSGRRGYSPYPVHPGPLAALAKGAGTDQLTREVRESFGVQ
;
A
#
# COMPACT_ATOMS: atom_id res chain seq x y z
N MET A 1 -16.23 -73.11 59.38
CA MET A 1 -15.62 -71.80 59.07
C MET A 1 -14.10 -71.94 58.98
N VAL A 2 -13.63 -72.48 57.86
CA VAL A 2 -12.21 -72.65 57.52
C VAL A 2 -12.14 -72.45 56.01
N LEU A 3 -12.03 -71.20 55.56
CA LEU A 3 -11.80 -70.83 54.14
C LEU A 3 -11.64 -69.31 53.97
N VAL A 4 -10.66 -68.69 54.66
CA VAL A 4 -10.15 -67.34 54.31
C VAL A 4 -8.63 -67.25 54.58
N LEU A 5 -7.90 -68.34 54.37
CA LEU A 5 -6.47 -68.47 54.68
C LEU A 5 -5.61 -68.78 53.44
N GLY A 6 -6.09 -68.38 52.25
CA GLY A 6 -5.51 -68.78 50.96
C GLY A 6 -5.26 -67.65 49.95
N TRP A 7 -5.20 -66.38 50.38
CA TRP A 7 -5.04 -65.24 49.47
C TRP A 7 -3.96 -64.21 49.87
N LEU A 8 -3.08 -64.56 50.82
CA LEU A 8 -2.09 -63.60 51.37
C LEU A 8 -0.62 -64.07 51.30
N ALA A 9 -0.31 -65.12 50.53
CA ALA A 9 1.06 -65.68 50.45
C ALA A 9 1.66 -65.80 49.04
N VAL A 10 1.04 -65.22 47.99
CA VAL A 10 1.52 -65.36 46.59
C VAL A 10 1.91 -64.02 45.93
N LEU A 11 1.88 -62.88 46.64
CA LEU A 11 1.98 -61.56 45.98
C LEU A 11 3.19 -60.66 46.33
N PHE A 12 4.23 -61.14 47.02
CA PHE A 12 5.43 -60.31 47.24
C PHE A 12 6.77 -61.06 47.17
N THR A 13 6.87 -62.06 46.30
CA THR A 13 8.15 -62.49 45.71
C THR A 13 8.28 -61.93 44.29
N ALA A 14 8.00 -60.63 44.13
CA ALA A 14 8.48 -59.88 42.97
C ALA A 14 9.99 -59.69 43.15
N GLY A 15 10.75 -60.54 42.46
CA GLY A 15 12.21 -60.47 42.45
C GLY A 15 12.65 -59.04 42.16
N ALA A 16 13.61 -58.57 42.95
CA ALA A 16 14.45 -57.46 42.56
C ALA A 16 15.11 -57.84 41.23
N ALA A 17 14.53 -57.39 40.12
CA ALA A 17 15.25 -57.28 38.87
C ALA A 17 16.34 -56.24 39.13
N GLN A 18 17.50 -56.72 39.61
CA GLN A 18 18.74 -56.00 39.42
C GLN A 18 18.85 -55.78 37.91
N ALA A 19 18.60 -54.54 37.50
CA ALA A 19 18.99 -54.06 36.19
C ALA A 19 20.45 -54.46 36.01
N ALA A 20 20.70 -55.35 35.05
CA ALA A 20 22.04 -55.66 34.63
C ALA A 20 22.75 -54.33 34.34
N PRO A 21 24.00 -54.13 34.78
CA PRO A 21 24.74 -52.95 34.40
C PRO A 21 24.76 -52.89 32.87
N ALA A 22 24.18 -51.84 32.32
CA ALA A 22 24.29 -51.55 30.89
C ALA A 22 25.78 -51.58 30.54
N GLY A 23 26.15 -52.42 29.57
CA GLY A 23 27.52 -52.51 29.07
C GLY A 23 28.04 -51.14 28.63
N PRO A 24 29.37 -50.97 28.54
CA PRO A 24 29.95 -49.71 28.14
C PRO A 24 29.59 -49.39 26.68
N ASP A 25 29.51 -48.09 26.40
CA ASP A 25 29.62 -47.47 25.08
C ASP A 25 28.40 -47.37 24.16
N THR A 26 27.33 -46.77 24.68
CA THR A 26 26.71 -45.66 23.94
C THR A 26 26.29 -44.57 24.92
N ALA A 27 27.01 -43.44 24.91
CA ALA A 27 26.61 -42.28 25.70
C ALA A 27 25.22 -41.84 25.24
N SER A 28 24.23 -41.87 26.14
CA SER A 28 22.91 -41.30 25.86
C SER A 28 23.03 -39.85 25.39
N GLN A 29 22.03 -39.34 24.68
CA GLN A 29 21.98 -37.94 24.24
C GLN A 29 22.32 -36.97 25.40
N SER A 30 21.72 -37.19 26.58
CA SER A 30 22.01 -36.41 27.79
C SER A 30 23.47 -36.50 28.23
N ALA A 31 24.11 -37.66 28.10
CA ALA A 31 25.51 -37.86 28.47
C ALA A 31 26.46 -37.13 27.50
N TYR A 32 26.17 -37.14 26.20
CA TYR A 32 26.90 -36.36 25.19
C TYR A 32 26.76 -34.85 25.46
N LEU A 33 25.53 -34.36 25.60
CA LEU A 33 25.25 -32.94 25.85
C LEU A 33 25.84 -32.46 27.19
N ALA A 34 25.75 -33.27 28.24
CA ALA A 34 26.46 -32.97 29.50
C ALA A 34 27.98 -32.92 29.31
N GLY A 35 28.53 -33.78 28.45
CA GLY A 35 29.95 -33.72 28.06
C GLY A 35 30.31 -32.41 27.37
N GLN A 36 29.47 -31.92 26.45
CA GLN A 36 29.68 -30.61 25.82
C GLN A 36 29.63 -29.48 26.86
N LEU A 37 28.64 -29.51 27.75
CA LEU A 37 28.46 -28.50 28.80
C LEU A 37 29.57 -28.49 29.88
N ARG A 38 30.35 -29.57 30.02
CA ARG A 38 31.55 -29.57 30.86
C ARG A 38 32.65 -28.68 30.30
N HIS A 39 32.75 -28.59 28.97
CA HIS A 39 33.76 -27.81 28.27
C HIS A 39 33.34 -26.33 28.18
N ASP A 40 32.11 -26.08 27.77
CA ASP A 40 31.55 -24.73 27.65
C ASP A 40 30.11 -24.72 28.22
N PRO A 41 29.76 -23.82 29.16
CA PRO A 41 28.39 -23.72 29.67
C PRO A 41 27.35 -23.38 28.59
N VAL A 42 27.75 -22.92 27.40
CA VAL A 42 26.86 -22.70 26.27
C VAL A 42 27.21 -23.65 25.13
N TYR A 43 26.25 -24.48 24.74
CA TYR A 43 26.37 -25.36 23.58
C TYR A 43 25.37 -24.96 22.50
N ILE A 44 25.88 -24.73 21.29
CA ILE A 44 25.05 -24.53 20.09
C ILE A 44 25.31 -25.71 19.17
N SER A 45 24.24 -26.39 18.76
CA SER A 45 24.27 -27.51 17.83
C SER A 45 24.84 -27.09 16.47
N ASP A 46 25.58 -28.00 15.85
CA ASP A 46 26.03 -27.84 14.46
C ASP A 46 24.97 -28.31 13.43
N GLN A 47 23.77 -28.71 13.88
CA GLN A 47 22.66 -29.17 13.04
C GLN A 47 21.85 -28.01 12.42
N MET A 48 22.01 -26.78 12.90
CA MET A 48 21.27 -25.59 12.42
C MET A 48 22.18 -24.36 12.20
N PRO A 49 23.35 -24.50 11.55
CA PRO A 49 24.32 -23.43 11.43
C PRO A 49 23.76 -22.21 10.68
N ARG A 50 22.73 -22.38 9.83
CA ARG A 50 22.11 -21.27 9.13
C ARG A 50 21.26 -20.41 10.06
N VAL A 51 20.48 -21.01 10.96
CA VAL A 51 19.60 -20.24 11.88
C VAL A 51 20.38 -19.71 13.07
N VAL A 52 21.24 -20.55 13.67
CA VAL A 52 22.08 -20.16 14.81
C VAL A 52 23.50 -20.68 14.59
N PRO A 53 24.39 -19.87 14.01
CA PRO A 53 25.79 -20.25 13.85
C PRO A 53 26.46 -20.47 15.21
N ARG A 54 27.32 -21.48 15.34
CA ARG A 54 28.07 -21.74 16.59
C ARG A 54 28.96 -20.58 17.01
N SER A 55 29.46 -19.81 16.04
CA SER A 55 30.17 -18.55 16.25
C SER A 55 29.38 -17.50 17.07
N THR A 56 28.07 -17.67 17.25
CA THR A 56 27.24 -16.80 18.11
C THR A 56 27.26 -17.19 19.60
N ALA A 57 27.86 -18.32 19.98
CA ALA A 57 27.92 -18.79 21.38
C ALA A 57 28.41 -17.74 22.40
N PRO A 58 29.42 -16.89 22.09
CA PRO A 58 29.83 -15.82 23.00
C PRO A 58 28.72 -14.82 23.36
N ALA A 59 27.77 -14.58 22.46
CA ALA A 59 26.64 -13.68 22.71
C ALA A 59 25.66 -14.31 23.71
N PHE A 60 25.32 -15.59 23.55
CA PHE A 60 24.53 -16.34 24.54
C PHE A 60 25.23 -16.40 25.90
N ALA A 61 26.54 -16.63 25.91
CA ALA A 61 27.33 -16.64 27.15
C ALA A 61 27.33 -15.27 27.84
N ALA A 62 27.34 -14.16 27.09
CA ALA A 62 27.22 -12.81 27.64
C ALA A 62 25.85 -12.58 28.29
N GLU A 63 24.76 -13.02 27.65
CA GLU A 63 23.42 -12.92 28.22
C GLU A 63 23.27 -13.80 29.47
N ALA A 64 23.77 -15.05 29.43
CA ALA A 64 23.73 -15.97 30.56
C ALA A 64 24.46 -15.40 31.80
N LYS A 65 25.56 -14.67 31.62
CA LYS A 65 26.32 -14.04 32.71
C LYS A 65 25.51 -12.97 33.46
N ARG A 66 24.51 -12.34 32.84
CA ARG A 66 23.65 -11.33 33.48
C ARG A 66 22.76 -11.91 34.57
N LEU A 67 22.57 -13.23 34.60
CA LEU A 67 21.71 -13.91 35.58
C LEU A 67 22.36 -14.05 36.96
N HIS A 68 23.67 -13.81 37.09
CA HIS A 68 24.44 -13.95 38.34
C HIS A 68 24.34 -15.32 39.03
N VAL A 69 23.93 -16.35 38.27
CA VAL A 69 23.89 -17.76 38.65
C VAL A 69 24.58 -18.59 37.57
N PRO A 70 25.12 -19.79 37.88
CA PRO A 70 25.57 -20.70 36.85
C PRO A 70 24.41 -21.04 35.91
N ALA A 71 24.57 -20.78 34.62
CA ALA A 71 23.57 -21.03 33.59
C ALA A 71 24.18 -21.89 32.49
N TYR A 72 23.47 -22.96 32.14
CA TYR A 72 23.82 -23.93 31.11
C TYR A 72 22.80 -23.83 29.98
N VAL A 73 23.25 -23.41 28.80
CA VAL A 73 22.38 -23.10 27.66
C VAL A 73 22.67 -24.08 26.54
N LEU A 74 21.61 -24.72 26.05
CA LEU A 74 21.65 -25.64 24.91
C LEU A 74 20.78 -25.04 23.80
N VAL A 75 21.37 -24.79 22.64
CA VAL A 75 20.63 -24.39 21.44
C VAL A 75 20.62 -25.58 20.49
N LEU A 76 19.47 -26.24 20.37
CA LEU A 76 19.30 -27.51 19.66
C LEU A 76 18.10 -27.41 18.70
N PRO A 77 18.07 -28.18 17.59
CA PRO A 77 16.87 -28.30 16.77
C PRO A 77 15.66 -28.77 17.57
N SER A 78 14.45 -28.40 17.16
CA SER A 78 13.23 -28.84 17.85
C SER A 78 13.15 -30.37 17.91
N ALA A 79 13.59 -31.06 16.86
CA ALA A 79 13.67 -32.53 16.81
C ALA A 79 14.63 -33.13 17.85
N SER A 80 15.67 -32.39 18.26
CA SER A 80 16.69 -32.82 19.21
C SER A 80 16.44 -32.29 20.63
N SER A 81 15.62 -31.25 20.80
CA SER A 81 15.36 -30.58 22.08
C SER A 81 14.48 -31.39 23.05
N GLY A 82 13.80 -32.41 22.54
CA GLY A 82 12.81 -33.19 23.29
C GLY A 82 11.52 -32.41 23.54
N GLY A 83 10.38 -33.09 23.51
CA GLY A 83 9.09 -32.47 23.82
C GLY A 83 8.97 -32.01 25.28
N MET A 84 7.90 -31.28 25.60
CA MET A 84 7.58 -30.91 26.99
C MET A 84 7.53 -32.16 27.88
N GLY A 85 8.36 -32.21 28.92
CA GLY A 85 8.45 -33.38 29.81
C GLY A 85 9.40 -34.49 29.33
N SER A 86 10.26 -34.25 28.34
CA SER A 86 11.25 -35.23 27.84
C SER A 86 12.25 -35.71 28.89
N GLY A 87 12.39 -35.00 30.02
CA GLY A 87 13.39 -35.29 31.03
C GLY A 87 14.83 -35.02 30.58
N LEU A 88 15.03 -34.40 29.41
CA LEU A 88 16.36 -34.15 28.84
C LEU A 88 17.24 -33.30 29.79
N LEU A 89 16.72 -32.17 30.28
CA LEU A 89 17.45 -31.31 31.20
C LEU A 89 17.78 -32.00 32.53
N ALA A 90 16.89 -32.86 33.03
CA ALA A 90 17.13 -33.65 34.23
C ALA A 90 18.26 -34.67 34.00
N GLY A 91 18.20 -35.41 32.89
CA GLY A 91 19.26 -36.36 32.52
C GLY A 91 20.62 -35.68 32.29
N ILE A 92 20.63 -34.46 31.73
CA ILE A 92 21.85 -33.66 31.57
C ILE A 92 22.38 -33.23 32.94
N HIS A 93 21.52 -32.71 33.81
CA HIS A 93 21.89 -32.32 35.16
C HIS A 93 22.48 -33.50 35.95
N ASP A 94 21.86 -34.68 35.91
CA ASP A 94 22.34 -35.87 36.62
C ASP A 94 23.73 -36.31 36.15
N ARG A 95 24.05 -36.11 34.87
CA ARG A 95 25.35 -36.44 34.27
C ARG A 95 26.38 -35.32 34.40
N LEU A 96 25.96 -34.07 34.51
CA LEU A 96 26.83 -32.91 34.68
C LEU A 96 27.17 -32.68 36.16
N GLY A 97 26.23 -32.95 37.06
CA GLY A 97 26.38 -32.84 38.51
C GLY A 97 26.57 -31.41 39.02
N ARG A 98 26.17 -30.39 38.25
CA ARG A 98 26.39 -28.98 38.59
C ARG A 98 25.08 -28.27 38.88
N LYS A 99 25.06 -27.47 39.94
CA LYS A 99 23.94 -26.58 40.27
C LYS A 99 23.87 -25.43 39.26
N GLY A 100 22.65 -25.01 38.90
CA GLY A 100 22.45 -23.91 37.97
C GLY A 100 21.06 -23.88 37.32
N LEU A 101 20.88 -22.89 36.45
CA LEU A 101 19.76 -22.80 35.51
C LEU A 101 20.12 -23.56 34.24
N TYR A 102 19.24 -24.44 33.78
CA TYR A 102 19.41 -25.18 32.54
C TYR A 102 18.31 -24.74 31.56
N VAL A 103 18.72 -24.37 30.35
CA VAL A 103 17.83 -23.81 29.33
C VAL A 103 18.07 -24.52 28.01
N THR A 104 16.99 -24.99 27.38
CA THR A 104 16.99 -25.42 25.97
C THR A 104 16.24 -24.41 25.11
N VAL A 105 16.90 -23.96 24.05
CA VAL A 105 16.37 -23.05 23.04
C VAL A 105 16.40 -23.77 21.70
N SER A 106 15.33 -23.62 20.91
CA SER A 106 15.21 -24.15 19.55
C SER A 106 14.84 -23.03 18.60
N GLU A 107 14.80 -23.33 17.29
CA GLU A 107 14.24 -22.45 16.27
C GLU A 107 12.78 -22.05 16.53
N SER A 108 12.04 -22.84 17.33
CA SER A 108 10.67 -22.53 17.75
C SER A 108 10.59 -21.75 19.06
N GLY A 109 11.73 -21.36 19.65
CA GLY A 109 11.83 -20.65 20.91
C GLY A 109 12.23 -21.54 22.10
N LEU A 110 11.82 -21.17 23.32
CA LEU A 110 12.20 -21.87 24.56
C LEU A 110 11.49 -23.21 24.71
N SER A 111 12.22 -24.31 24.51
CA SER A 111 11.71 -25.66 24.66
C SER A 111 11.52 -26.02 26.14
N ASP A 112 12.57 -25.85 26.97
CA ASP A 112 12.53 -26.16 28.39
C ASP A 112 13.44 -25.28 29.25
N VAL A 113 13.05 -25.09 30.52
CA VAL A 113 13.76 -24.25 31.50
C VAL A 113 13.61 -24.89 32.87
N GLN A 114 14.73 -25.29 33.48
CA GLN A 114 14.74 -25.93 34.80
C GLN A 114 15.86 -25.40 35.70
N THR A 115 15.60 -25.29 36.99
CA THR A 115 16.58 -24.86 38.00
C THR A 115 16.94 -26.03 38.91
N TYR A 116 18.24 -26.27 39.10
CA TYR A 116 18.72 -27.31 40.01
C TYR A 116 19.67 -26.71 41.05
N GLY A 117 19.31 -26.81 42.32
CA GLY A 117 20.14 -26.36 43.44
C GLY A 117 20.38 -24.84 43.50
N VAL A 118 19.63 -24.04 42.73
CA VAL A 118 19.66 -22.57 42.74
C VAL A 118 18.24 -22.03 42.89
N SER A 119 18.10 -20.88 43.55
CA SER A 119 16.82 -20.18 43.70
C SER A 119 16.71 -19.08 42.65
N LEU A 120 15.88 -19.31 41.63
CA LEU A 120 15.48 -18.32 40.63
C LEU A 120 13.96 -18.34 40.49
N PRO A 121 13.24 -17.72 41.44
CA PRO A 121 11.79 -17.65 41.37
C PRO A 121 11.38 -16.92 40.08
N GLY A 122 10.37 -17.46 39.39
CA GLY A 122 9.87 -16.88 38.15
C GLY A 122 10.55 -17.36 36.87
N ALA A 123 11.46 -18.36 36.90
CA ALA A 123 12.01 -18.94 35.68
C ALA A 123 10.92 -19.53 34.74
N ALA A 124 9.93 -20.23 35.30
CA ALA A 124 8.78 -20.75 34.55
C ALA A 124 7.86 -19.63 34.02
N ASP A 125 7.67 -18.58 34.81
CA ASP A 125 6.90 -17.40 34.39
C ASP A 125 7.64 -16.63 33.29
N ALA A 126 8.97 -16.50 33.38
CA ALA A 126 9.78 -15.87 32.36
C ALA A 126 9.74 -16.64 31.04
N LYS A 127 9.77 -17.97 31.09
CA LYS A 127 9.52 -18.83 29.91
C LYS A 127 8.16 -18.52 29.29
N THR A 128 7.11 -18.47 30.11
CA THR A 128 5.75 -18.16 29.66
C THR A 128 5.66 -16.77 29.03
N ALA A 129 6.16 -15.74 29.71
CA ALA A 129 6.15 -14.38 29.19
C ALA A 129 6.87 -14.30 27.85
N THR A 130 8.05 -14.93 27.74
CA THR A 130 8.83 -14.98 26.49
C THR A 130 8.06 -15.64 25.35
N LEU A 131 7.35 -16.74 25.63
CA LEU A 131 6.54 -17.44 24.63
C LEU A 131 5.43 -16.56 24.03
N TYR A 132 4.82 -15.68 24.83
CA TYR A 132 3.69 -14.85 24.37
C TYR A 132 4.10 -13.44 23.92
N GLU A 133 5.20 -12.89 24.44
CA GLU A 133 5.63 -11.52 24.13
C GLU A 133 6.49 -11.42 22.86
N LEU A 134 7.01 -12.54 22.36
CA LEU A 134 7.80 -12.58 21.13
C LEU A 134 7.02 -13.19 19.96
N PRO A 135 7.18 -12.66 18.73
CA PRO A 135 6.61 -13.25 17.53
C PRO A 135 7.37 -14.52 17.10
N TYR A 136 6.78 -15.30 16.20
CA TYR A 136 7.40 -16.54 15.68
C TYR A 136 8.70 -16.32 14.90
N ASP A 137 8.93 -15.13 14.34
CA ASP A 137 10.15 -14.82 13.59
C ASP A 137 11.34 -14.43 14.50
N ALA A 138 11.14 -14.38 15.83
CA ALA A 138 12.22 -14.12 16.77
C ALA A 138 13.29 -15.22 16.70
N THR A 139 14.54 -14.81 16.52
CA THR A 139 15.68 -15.75 16.48
C THR A 139 15.94 -16.36 17.86
N PRO A 140 16.55 -17.56 17.95
CA PRO A 140 16.89 -18.17 19.25
C PRO A 140 17.74 -17.28 20.16
N ARG A 141 18.58 -16.41 19.59
CA ARG A 141 19.37 -15.43 20.35
C ARG A 141 18.49 -14.36 20.98
N GLU A 142 17.51 -13.84 20.23
CA GLU A 142 16.56 -12.85 20.72
C GLU A 142 15.61 -13.44 21.77
N VAL A 143 15.16 -14.67 21.55
CA VAL A 143 14.37 -15.43 22.51
C VAL A 143 15.13 -15.57 23.83
N PHE A 144 16.39 -16.01 23.79
CA PHE A 144 17.19 -16.16 25.01
C PHE A 144 17.47 -14.83 25.71
N ARG A 145 17.80 -13.77 24.95
CA ARG A 145 18.00 -12.42 25.49
C ARG A 145 16.74 -11.91 26.18
N HIS A 146 15.58 -12.02 25.54
CA HIS A 146 14.30 -11.57 26.10
C HIS A 146 13.93 -12.36 27.36
N PHE A 147 14.19 -13.67 27.37
CA PHE A 147 14.02 -14.49 28.57
C PHE A 147 14.88 -13.99 29.74
N VAL A 148 16.16 -13.68 29.49
CA VAL A 148 17.05 -13.10 30.49
C VAL A 148 16.53 -11.72 30.94
N ASP A 149 16.03 -10.89 30.03
CA ASP A 149 15.45 -9.59 30.36
C ASP A 149 14.20 -9.72 31.26
N VAL A 150 13.30 -10.64 30.94
CA VAL A 150 12.12 -10.92 31.78
C VAL A 150 12.55 -11.43 33.15
N LEU A 151 13.47 -12.39 33.20
CA LEU A 151 13.91 -13.01 34.45
C LEU A 151 14.62 -12.00 35.36
N THR A 152 15.47 -11.13 34.79
CA THR A 152 16.19 -10.08 35.53
C THR A 152 15.32 -8.88 35.91
N SER A 153 14.16 -8.68 35.28
CA SER A 153 13.24 -7.57 35.59
C SER A 153 12.58 -7.65 36.98
N GLY A 154 12.55 -8.84 37.60
CA GLY A 154 11.81 -9.10 38.84
C GLY A 154 10.29 -9.10 38.66
N GLN A 155 9.78 -9.04 37.43
CA GLN A 155 8.36 -8.93 37.10
C GLN A 155 7.83 -10.10 36.27
N ALA A 156 8.56 -11.23 36.23
CA ALA A 156 8.26 -12.38 35.38
C ALA A 156 6.80 -12.84 35.51
N HIS A 157 6.31 -13.01 36.74
CA HIS A 157 4.92 -13.43 37.00
C HIS A 157 3.88 -12.46 36.42
N ARG A 158 4.03 -11.16 36.70
CA ARG A 158 3.12 -10.13 36.19
C ARG A 158 3.12 -10.06 34.67
N ARG A 159 4.30 -10.18 34.04
CA ARG A 159 4.45 -10.20 32.58
C ARG A 159 3.82 -11.44 31.96
N ALA A 160 4.01 -12.61 32.56
CA ALA A 160 3.40 -13.85 32.12
C ALA A 160 1.86 -13.79 32.10
N GLU A 161 1.25 -13.29 33.17
CA GLU A 161 -0.20 -13.13 33.26
C GLU A 161 -0.72 -12.08 32.26
N ALA A 162 -0.05 -10.94 32.14
CA ALA A 162 -0.43 -9.91 31.17
C ALA A 162 -0.31 -10.41 29.71
N ALA A 163 0.75 -11.14 29.39
CA ALA A 163 0.97 -11.71 28.06
C ALA A 163 -0.05 -12.80 27.73
N ARG A 164 -0.37 -13.70 28.67
CA ARG A 164 -1.47 -14.67 28.52
C ARG A 164 -2.81 -13.99 28.31
N ALA A 165 -3.12 -12.95 29.07
CA ALA A 165 -4.38 -12.22 28.92
C ALA A 165 -4.48 -11.52 27.55
N THR A 166 -3.36 -11.05 27.01
CA THR A 166 -3.31 -10.33 25.73
C THR A 166 -3.31 -11.29 24.53
N TYR A 167 -2.55 -12.39 24.62
CA TYR A 167 -2.21 -13.25 23.47
C TYR A 167 -2.68 -14.71 23.59
N GLY A 168 -3.13 -15.17 24.77
CA GLY A 168 -3.45 -16.57 25.06
C GLY A 168 -4.89 -17.00 24.75
N GLY A 169 -5.67 -16.19 24.02
CA GLY A 169 -7.07 -16.51 23.68
C GLY A 169 -7.21 -17.64 22.65
N ALA A 170 -8.33 -18.38 22.70
CA ALA A 170 -8.64 -19.52 21.80
C ALA A 170 -8.66 -19.16 20.29
N TYR A 171 -8.69 -17.87 19.98
CA TYR A 171 -8.45 -17.33 18.65
C TYR A 171 -7.26 -16.38 18.77
N ASN A 172 -6.12 -16.74 18.15
CA ASN A 172 -4.90 -15.94 18.01
C ASN A 172 -5.17 -14.62 17.26
N THR A 173 -6.04 -13.77 17.79
CA THR A 173 -6.48 -12.53 17.13
C THR A 173 -5.46 -11.42 17.25
N HIS A 174 -4.50 -11.57 18.17
CA HIS A 174 -3.43 -10.63 18.43
C HIS A 174 -2.15 -11.48 18.48
N GLU A 175 -1.36 -11.43 17.42
CA GLU A 175 0.01 -11.93 17.44
C GLU A 175 0.92 -10.72 17.72
N PRO A 176 2.01 -10.87 18.49
CA PRO A 176 3.02 -9.82 18.57
C PRO A 176 3.48 -9.40 17.16
N PRO A 177 3.76 -8.11 16.93
CA PRO A 177 4.31 -7.67 15.65
C PRO A 177 5.62 -8.40 15.34
N THR A 178 5.80 -8.78 14.07
CA THR A 178 7.04 -9.39 13.57
C THR A 178 8.25 -8.53 13.91
N LEU A 179 9.37 -9.16 14.28
CA LEU A 179 10.61 -8.47 14.62
C LEU A 179 11.44 -8.13 13.39
N HIS A 180 11.40 -9.00 12.37
CA HIS A 180 12.27 -8.93 11.22
C HIS A 180 11.49 -8.65 9.94
N THR A 181 12.08 -7.84 9.08
CA THR A 181 11.56 -7.60 7.73
C THR A 181 11.71 -8.89 6.91
N THR A 182 10.59 -9.45 6.43
CA THR A 182 10.64 -10.61 5.52
C THR A 182 11.10 -10.20 4.11
N GLN A 183 11.43 -11.17 3.26
CA GLN A 183 11.72 -10.89 1.86
C GLN A 183 10.53 -10.21 1.15
N THR A 184 9.32 -10.70 1.39
CA THR A 184 8.07 -10.13 0.87
C THR A 184 7.88 -8.69 1.36
N ASP A 185 8.15 -8.41 2.65
CA ASP A 185 8.08 -7.05 3.18
C ASP A 185 9.10 -6.14 2.51
N ARG A 186 10.31 -6.63 2.25
CA ARG A 186 11.34 -5.87 1.54
C ARG A 186 10.93 -5.57 0.09
N GLU A 187 10.32 -6.52 -0.59
CA GLU A 187 9.77 -6.33 -1.95
C GLU A 187 8.66 -5.27 -1.94
N ASN A 188 7.72 -5.33 -0.99
CA ASN A 188 6.67 -4.34 -0.78
C ASN A 188 7.23 -2.94 -0.44
N GLN A 189 8.23 -2.85 0.44
CA GLN A 189 8.93 -1.60 0.78
C GLN A 189 9.62 -1.01 -0.46
N SER A 190 10.24 -1.86 -1.29
CA SER A 190 10.90 -1.45 -2.53
C SER A 190 9.88 -0.92 -3.54
N PHE A 191 8.76 -1.63 -3.73
CA PHE A 191 7.65 -1.23 -4.58
C PHE A 191 7.03 0.12 -4.14
N LEU A 192 6.73 0.27 -2.85
CA LEU A 192 6.17 1.50 -2.28
C LEU A 192 7.16 2.66 -2.44
N THR A 193 8.45 2.42 -2.16
CA THR A 193 9.51 3.42 -2.31
C THR A 193 9.60 3.89 -3.76
N GLY A 194 9.60 2.98 -4.73
CA GLY A 194 9.56 3.32 -6.16
C GLY A 194 8.33 4.16 -6.50
N THR A 195 7.16 3.76 -6.02
CA THR A 195 5.89 4.48 -6.25
C THR A 195 5.95 5.92 -5.73
N VAL A 196 6.44 6.11 -4.51
CA VAL A 196 6.52 7.44 -3.88
C VAL A 196 7.61 8.32 -4.52
N VAL A 197 8.79 7.76 -4.78
CA VAL A 197 9.94 8.48 -5.36
C VAL A 197 9.63 9.01 -6.76
N ALA A 198 8.86 8.27 -7.57
CA ALA A 198 8.41 8.76 -8.88
C ALA A 198 7.13 9.62 -8.77
N GLY A 199 6.12 9.11 -8.06
CA GLY A 199 4.76 9.66 -8.10
C GLY A 199 4.64 11.03 -7.46
N VAL A 200 5.24 11.25 -6.30
CA VAL A 200 5.13 12.52 -5.56
C VAL A 200 5.80 13.67 -6.31
N PRO A 201 7.09 13.57 -6.73
CA PRO A 201 7.75 14.65 -7.44
C PRO A 201 7.14 14.94 -8.81
N LEU A 202 6.73 13.89 -9.55
CA LEU A 202 6.09 14.06 -10.85
C LEU A 202 4.73 14.75 -10.74
N SER A 203 3.90 14.36 -9.76
CA SER A 203 2.62 15.02 -9.48
C SER A 203 2.82 16.49 -9.13
N ALA A 204 3.75 16.78 -8.21
CA ALA A 204 4.06 18.14 -7.81
C ALA A 204 4.53 18.99 -9.01
N LEU A 205 5.40 18.44 -9.87
CA LEU A 205 5.89 19.09 -11.08
C LEU A 205 4.75 19.40 -12.07
N LEU A 206 3.91 18.41 -12.39
CA LEU A 206 2.82 18.54 -13.37
C LEU A 206 1.75 19.53 -12.89
N ILE A 207 1.30 19.41 -11.65
CA ILE A 207 0.28 20.28 -11.06
C ILE A 207 0.81 21.72 -10.97
N THR A 208 2.04 21.91 -10.49
CA THR A 208 2.65 23.25 -10.36
C THR A 208 2.86 23.89 -11.74
N SER A 209 3.35 23.13 -12.72
CA SER A 209 3.53 23.59 -14.10
C SER A 209 2.20 24.03 -14.72
N HIS A 210 1.13 23.26 -14.54
CA HIS A 210 -0.21 23.62 -15.03
C HIS A 210 -0.76 24.88 -14.36
N ALA A 211 -0.63 24.98 -13.03
CA ALA A 211 -1.05 26.16 -12.29
C ALA A 211 -0.30 27.43 -12.73
N LEU A 212 1.02 27.33 -12.93
CA LEU A 212 1.85 28.45 -13.40
C LEU A 212 1.54 28.85 -14.84
N ARG A 213 1.34 27.89 -15.76
CA ARG A 213 0.94 28.17 -17.14
C ARG A 213 -0.40 28.92 -17.20
N ARG A 214 -1.39 28.51 -16.41
CA ARG A 214 -2.68 29.23 -16.33
C ARG A 214 -2.55 30.64 -15.77
N ARG A 215 -1.75 30.83 -14.70
CA ARG A 215 -1.52 32.17 -14.13
C ARG A 215 -0.88 33.12 -15.15
N ARG A 216 0.02 32.63 -16.02
CA ARG A 216 0.60 33.45 -17.10
C ARG A 216 -0.42 33.85 -18.15
N VAL A 217 -1.34 32.95 -18.54
CA VAL A 217 -2.41 33.27 -19.50
C VAL A 217 -3.36 34.34 -18.94
N ARG A 218 -3.65 34.33 -17.64
CA ARG A 218 -4.50 35.35 -16.99
C ARG A 218 -3.81 36.72 -16.78
N ARG A 219 -2.48 36.78 -16.83
CA ARG A 219 -1.70 38.01 -16.58
C ARG A 219 -1.21 38.70 -17.86
N ARG A 220 -1.72 38.35 -19.04
CA ARG A 220 -1.52 39.22 -20.22
C ARG A 220 -2.36 40.48 -20.02
N PRO A 221 -1.76 41.68 -19.88
CA PRO A 221 -2.52 42.92 -19.92
C PRO A 221 -3.17 43.04 -21.30
N ASP A 222 -4.45 43.43 -21.35
CA ASP A 222 -5.07 43.92 -22.58
C ASP A 222 -4.25 45.13 -23.06
N VAL A 223 -3.50 44.93 -24.14
CA VAL A 223 -2.92 46.03 -24.90
C VAL A 223 -4.04 46.53 -25.81
N PRO A 224 -4.48 47.81 -25.72
CA PRO A 224 -5.46 48.35 -26.63
C PRO A 224 -4.88 48.35 -28.05
N GLY A 225 -5.56 47.67 -28.97
CA GLY A 225 -5.13 47.58 -30.37
C GLY A 225 -5.19 48.95 -31.06
N PRO A 226 -4.21 49.30 -31.92
CA PRO A 226 -4.31 50.50 -32.74
C PRO A 226 -5.30 50.26 -33.88
N ALA A 227 -6.12 51.28 -34.11
CA ALA A 227 -7.02 51.39 -35.25
C ALA A 227 -6.26 51.53 -36.57
N GLY A 228 -6.87 51.05 -37.65
CA GLY A 228 -6.64 51.54 -39.01
C GLY A 228 -5.87 50.60 -39.94
N GLY A 229 -6.50 50.27 -41.07
CA GLY A 229 -5.80 49.60 -42.17
C GLY A 229 -6.71 48.99 -43.22
N ALA A 230 -7.49 49.81 -43.91
CA ALA A 230 -8.16 49.46 -45.16
C ALA A 230 -7.14 48.92 -46.19
N LYS A 231 -7.44 47.79 -46.84
CA LYS A 231 -6.95 47.51 -48.20
C LYS A 231 -7.96 46.69 -49.00
N ASP A 232 -8.21 47.22 -50.19
CA ASP A 232 -8.90 46.66 -51.34
C ASP A 232 -8.43 45.25 -51.71
N GLY A 233 -9.40 44.38 -52.02
CA GLY A 233 -9.20 43.03 -52.54
C GLY A 233 -9.96 42.83 -53.84
N LYS A 234 -9.30 43.14 -54.94
CA LYS A 234 -9.76 42.99 -56.33
C LYS A 234 -9.88 41.51 -56.72
N ARG A 235 -11.01 41.18 -57.36
CA ARG A 235 -11.30 40.01 -58.21
C ARG A 235 -10.08 39.30 -58.83
N LYS A 236 -10.10 37.96 -58.81
CA LYS A 236 -9.94 37.12 -60.02
C LYS A 236 -10.33 35.65 -59.76
N ASP A 237 -11.42 35.24 -60.39
CA ASP A 237 -11.70 33.86 -60.78
C ASP A 237 -10.69 33.40 -61.84
N GLY A 238 -10.46 32.08 -61.96
CA GLY A 238 -9.91 31.53 -63.20
C GLY A 238 -9.01 30.30 -63.09
N THR A 239 -9.63 29.15 -62.83
CA THR A 239 -9.50 27.91 -63.64
C THR A 239 -8.12 27.40 -64.10
N ALA A 240 -7.76 26.24 -63.52
CA ALA A 240 -7.43 24.98 -64.18
C ALA A 240 -6.12 24.72 -64.97
N LYS A 241 -5.65 23.50 -64.68
CA LYS A 241 -5.08 22.45 -65.55
C LYS A 241 -3.56 22.35 -65.75
N ASN A 242 -3.11 21.16 -65.30
CA ASN A 242 -2.21 20.22 -65.96
C ASN A 242 -0.74 20.59 -66.20
N GLY A 243 0.12 19.64 -65.84
CA GLY A 243 1.38 19.43 -66.56
C GLY A 243 2.50 18.87 -65.70
N ARG A 244 2.65 17.54 -65.71
CA ARG A 244 3.93 16.84 -65.50
C ARG A 244 5.07 17.59 -66.23
N THR A 245 6.27 17.61 -65.65
CA THR A 245 7.43 16.81 -66.11
C THR A 245 8.70 17.19 -65.30
N GLN A 246 9.28 16.15 -64.70
CA GLN A 246 10.70 15.83 -64.57
C GLN A 246 11.77 16.83 -65.09
N LYS A 247 12.83 17.04 -64.29
CA LYS A 247 14.23 16.60 -64.53
C LYS A 247 15.30 17.64 -64.12
N ASN A 248 16.13 17.22 -63.16
CA ASN A 248 17.57 17.44 -62.91
C ASN A 248 18.32 18.71 -63.39
N GLY A 249 19.22 19.19 -62.50
CA GLY A 249 20.44 19.94 -62.81
C GLY A 249 20.69 21.07 -61.81
N ARG A 250 21.37 20.84 -60.68
CA ARG A 250 22.83 20.86 -60.45
C ARG A 250 23.48 22.26 -60.59
N SER A 251 24.01 22.72 -59.44
CA SER A 251 25.16 23.62 -59.23
C SER A 251 24.99 25.15 -59.38
N VAL A 252 25.36 25.86 -58.31
CA VAL A 252 26.51 26.79 -58.17
C VAL A 252 26.27 27.60 -56.88
N LYS A 253 26.95 27.28 -55.77
CA LYS A 253 28.14 28.00 -55.26
C LYS A 253 28.01 29.53 -55.24
N GLY A 254 27.71 30.08 -54.05
CA GLY A 254 27.90 31.48 -53.69
C GLY A 254 28.09 31.58 -52.18
N GLY A 255 29.27 31.99 -51.75
CA GLY A 255 29.75 32.01 -50.36
C GLY A 255 29.14 33.11 -49.47
N PRO A 256 29.71 33.29 -48.26
CA PRO A 256 29.00 33.72 -47.07
C PRO A 256 28.99 35.24 -46.90
N ALA A 257 27.85 35.81 -46.52
CA ALA A 257 27.78 37.15 -45.96
C ALA A 257 27.64 37.04 -44.44
N THR A 258 28.78 37.26 -43.79
CA THR A 258 28.92 37.63 -42.38
C THR A 258 28.01 38.82 -42.05
N ALA A 259 27.01 38.59 -41.21
CA ALA A 259 26.33 39.65 -40.48
C ALA A 259 26.60 39.45 -38.99
N VAL A 260 27.62 40.17 -38.52
CA VAL A 260 27.91 40.45 -37.11
C VAL A 260 26.73 41.24 -36.56
N GLY A 261 25.84 40.56 -35.83
CA GLY A 261 24.81 41.17 -34.99
C GLY A 261 25.16 40.86 -33.54
N GLY A 262 25.55 41.90 -32.79
CA GLY A 262 25.99 41.78 -31.40
C GLY A 262 24.94 41.18 -30.46
N PRO A 263 25.37 40.58 -29.34
CA PRO A 263 24.46 39.99 -28.36
C PRO A 263 23.80 41.12 -27.56
N GLY A 264 22.54 41.42 -27.86
CA GLY A 264 21.70 42.18 -26.94
C GLY A 264 21.54 41.40 -25.62
N PRO A 265 21.63 42.03 -24.44
CA PRO A 265 21.46 41.36 -23.15
C PRO A 265 19.97 41.10 -22.92
N GLY A 266 19.44 40.11 -23.62
CA GLY A 266 18.13 39.51 -23.39
C GLY A 266 18.19 38.61 -22.16
N SER A 267 17.93 39.21 -21.00
CA SER A 267 17.82 38.52 -19.73
C SER A 267 16.69 37.47 -19.71
N ALA A 268 17.08 36.27 -19.28
CA ALA A 268 16.29 35.23 -18.62
C ALA A 268 15.43 34.24 -19.45
N PRO A 269 15.98 33.03 -19.70
CA PRO A 269 15.23 31.78 -19.61
C PRO A 269 15.69 30.88 -18.46
N ARG A 270 16.34 31.42 -17.41
CA ARG A 270 16.85 30.59 -16.28
C ARG A 270 15.77 30.04 -15.34
N ARG A 271 14.52 30.55 -15.39
CA ARG A 271 13.42 30.07 -14.54
C ARG A 271 12.80 28.73 -14.98
N GLY A 272 13.10 28.24 -16.19
CA GLY A 272 12.54 26.97 -16.68
C GLY A 272 13.09 25.72 -15.97
N TRP A 273 14.32 25.78 -15.46
CA TRP A 273 15.04 24.63 -14.91
C TRP A 273 14.83 24.42 -13.40
N LEU A 274 14.31 25.42 -12.68
CA LEU A 274 14.17 25.34 -11.22
C LEU A 274 13.11 24.32 -10.76
N LEU A 275 12.03 24.14 -11.54
CA LEU A 275 10.96 23.19 -11.23
C LEU A 275 11.39 21.72 -11.41
N PRO A 276 11.99 21.30 -12.55
CA PRO A 276 12.48 19.93 -12.66
C PRO A 276 13.62 19.64 -11.69
N LEU A 277 14.49 20.63 -11.41
CA LEU A 277 15.54 20.47 -10.39
C LEU A 277 14.93 20.28 -8.99
N GLY A 278 13.90 21.04 -8.62
CA GLY A 278 13.19 20.85 -7.36
C GLY A 278 12.52 19.48 -7.24
N ALA A 279 11.95 18.95 -8.32
CA ALA A 279 11.38 17.60 -8.35
C ALA A 279 12.48 16.53 -8.18
N LEU A 280 13.64 16.69 -8.82
CA LEU A 280 14.78 15.78 -8.64
C LEU A 280 15.31 15.81 -7.20
N VAL A 281 15.43 17.00 -6.59
CA VAL A 281 15.83 17.13 -5.18
C VAL A 281 14.83 16.44 -4.26
N LEU A 282 13.53 16.59 -4.51
CA LEU A 282 12.49 15.91 -3.73
C LEU A 282 12.56 14.38 -3.88
N ALA A 283 12.77 13.89 -5.11
CA ALA A 283 12.97 12.46 -5.36
C ALA A 283 14.19 11.92 -4.61
N GLY A 284 15.32 12.65 -4.65
CA GLY A 284 16.54 12.29 -3.93
C GLY A 284 16.35 12.29 -2.40
N LEU A 285 15.63 13.27 -1.86
CA LEU A 285 15.31 13.33 -0.43
C LEU A 285 14.44 12.15 0.00
N LEU A 286 13.41 11.82 -0.79
CA LEU A 286 12.52 10.66 -0.52
C LEU A 286 13.30 9.34 -0.54
N ALA A 287 14.16 9.14 -1.54
CA ALA A 287 15.02 7.96 -1.62
C ALA A 287 15.98 7.87 -0.42
N PHE A 288 16.60 8.99 -0.02
CA PHE A 288 17.46 9.04 1.16
C PHE A 288 16.69 8.71 2.44
N THR A 289 15.51 9.30 2.65
CA THR A 289 14.67 8.99 3.82
C THR A 289 14.24 7.53 3.84
N ALA A 290 13.86 6.95 2.69
CA ALA A 290 13.49 5.54 2.60
C ALA A 290 14.67 4.62 2.97
N SER A 291 15.89 4.95 2.54
CA SER A 291 17.09 4.17 2.91
C SER A 291 17.43 4.21 4.42
N ARG A 292 16.98 5.27 5.12
CA ARG A 292 17.16 5.41 6.57
C ARG A 292 16.07 4.72 7.36
N VAL A 293 14.83 4.74 6.87
CA VAL A 293 13.69 4.09 7.51
C VAL A 293 13.72 2.58 7.28
N PHE A 294 14.05 2.13 6.08
CA PHE A 294 14.11 0.71 5.71
C PHE A 294 15.56 0.20 5.71
N SER A 295 16.23 0.32 6.86
CA SER A 295 17.65 0.00 7.00
C SER A 295 17.97 -1.49 7.14
N ASP A 296 16.97 -2.35 7.34
CA ASP A 296 17.25 -3.78 7.58
C ASP A 296 17.93 -4.40 6.36
N THR A 297 18.87 -5.30 6.63
CA THR A 297 19.63 -5.99 5.57
C THR A 297 19.53 -7.51 5.69
N SER A 298 18.83 -8.01 6.70
CA SER A 298 18.61 -9.43 6.95
C SER A 298 17.18 -9.72 7.40
N THR A 299 16.72 -10.94 7.16
CA THR A 299 15.44 -11.49 7.63
C THR A 299 15.52 -12.03 9.08
N GLY A 300 16.59 -11.71 9.79
CA GLY A 300 16.86 -12.13 11.16
C GLY A 300 17.82 -11.18 11.85
N ASP A 301 18.40 -11.63 12.96
CA ASP A 301 19.23 -10.83 13.87
C ASP A 301 20.62 -10.41 13.34
N GLY A 302 20.85 -10.57 12.03
CA GLY A 302 22.09 -10.22 11.33
C GLY A 302 23.23 -11.22 11.53
N SER A 303 23.01 -12.33 12.24
CA SER A 303 23.99 -13.41 12.28
C SER A 303 24.10 -14.09 10.92
N VAL A 304 25.35 -14.35 10.49
CA VAL A 304 25.64 -15.01 9.22
C VAL A 304 26.61 -16.15 9.52
N PRO A 305 26.33 -17.39 9.08
CA PRO A 305 27.23 -18.50 9.31
C PRO A 305 28.58 -18.29 8.66
N THR A 306 29.64 -18.58 9.41
CA THR A 306 31.00 -18.63 8.87
C THR A 306 31.23 -19.93 8.09
N ALA A 307 32.27 -19.97 7.27
CA ALA A 307 32.68 -21.21 6.61
C ALA A 307 33.09 -22.31 7.62
N ALA A 308 33.52 -21.94 8.83
CA ALA A 308 33.78 -22.90 9.90
C ALA A 308 32.48 -23.48 10.47
N ASP A 309 31.47 -22.63 10.70
CA ASP A 309 30.15 -23.07 11.19
C ASP A 309 29.54 -24.10 10.22
N LEU A 310 29.56 -23.82 8.91
CA LEU A 310 29.01 -24.72 7.89
C LEU A 310 29.78 -26.04 7.73
N ARG A 311 31.07 -26.08 8.08
CA ARG A 311 31.88 -27.31 7.98
C ARG A 311 31.83 -28.19 9.22
N THR A 312 31.49 -27.62 10.37
CA THR A 312 31.64 -28.28 11.68
C THR A 312 30.91 -29.62 11.74
N ARG A 313 29.68 -29.68 11.22
CA ARG A 313 28.89 -30.91 11.20
C ARG A 313 29.48 -31.97 10.27
N VAL A 314 29.85 -31.59 9.04
CA VAL A 314 30.51 -32.49 8.09
C VAL A 314 31.80 -33.05 8.69
N ASP A 315 32.61 -32.21 9.34
CA ASP A 315 33.84 -32.63 10.01
C ASP A 315 33.56 -33.65 11.13
N ARG A 316 32.55 -33.41 11.97
CA ARG A 316 32.14 -34.31 13.05
C ARG A 316 31.63 -35.66 12.52
N VAL A 317 30.74 -35.63 11.53
CA VAL A 317 30.17 -36.84 10.91
C VAL A 317 31.25 -37.63 10.17
N ALA A 318 32.11 -36.95 9.40
CA ALA A 318 33.22 -37.61 8.72
C ALA A 318 34.20 -38.24 9.71
N GLU A 319 34.52 -37.56 10.83
CA GLU A 319 35.37 -38.15 11.87
C GLU A 319 34.75 -39.39 12.49
N GLY A 320 33.45 -39.39 12.76
CA GLY A 320 32.72 -40.57 13.20
C GLY A 320 32.80 -41.71 12.17
N LEU A 321 32.54 -41.41 10.90
CA LEU A 321 32.59 -42.38 9.80
C LEU A 321 33.98 -42.93 9.47
N ARG A 322 35.06 -42.25 9.89
CA ARG A 322 36.42 -42.81 9.82
C ARG A 322 36.61 -43.98 10.78
N HIS A 323 35.93 -43.94 11.92
CA HIS A 323 36.08 -44.93 12.99
C HIS A 323 35.02 -46.02 12.93
N ASP A 324 33.78 -45.68 12.55
CA ASP A 324 32.63 -46.57 12.52
C ASP A 324 31.84 -46.37 11.22
N PRO A 325 31.63 -47.40 10.38
CA PRO A 325 30.82 -47.28 9.17
C PRO A 325 29.35 -46.93 9.43
N LEU A 326 28.86 -47.03 10.67
CA LEU A 326 27.53 -46.58 11.09
C LEU A 326 27.65 -45.41 12.09
N TYR A 327 27.50 -44.19 11.57
CA TYR A 327 27.40 -43.00 12.40
C TYR A 327 25.94 -42.74 12.80
N VAL A 328 25.69 -42.60 14.09
CA VAL A 328 24.41 -42.14 14.63
C VAL A 328 24.66 -40.85 15.40
N ASP A 329 23.92 -39.78 15.08
CA ASP A 329 24.15 -38.47 15.68
C ASP A 329 23.91 -38.51 17.21
N PRO A 330 24.93 -38.26 18.05
CA PRO A 330 24.79 -38.27 19.50
C PRO A 330 23.95 -37.10 20.05
N GLU A 331 23.66 -36.07 19.24
CA GLU A 331 22.78 -34.97 19.63
C GLU A 331 21.30 -35.29 19.47
N SER A 332 20.96 -36.39 18.81
CA SER A 332 19.59 -36.81 18.60
C SER A 332 19.29 -38.08 19.40
N GLN A 333 18.02 -38.28 19.74
CA GLN A 333 17.61 -39.52 20.39
C GLN A 333 17.76 -40.68 19.40
N SER A 334 18.63 -41.65 19.71
CA SER A 334 18.86 -42.81 18.83
C SER A 334 17.60 -43.66 18.75
N PRO A 335 17.03 -43.89 17.55
CA PRO A 335 15.94 -44.85 17.36
C PRO A 335 16.46 -46.30 17.28
N LEU A 336 17.78 -46.48 17.14
CA LEU A 336 18.42 -47.79 17.08
C LEU A 336 18.87 -48.21 18.48
N ASP A 337 18.43 -49.40 18.91
CA ASP A 337 18.94 -50.03 20.13
C ASP A 337 20.32 -50.69 19.89
N SER A 338 20.98 -51.14 20.96
CA SER A 338 22.32 -51.73 20.88
C SER A 338 22.34 -53.05 20.08
N ALA A 339 21.26 -53.83 20.11
CA ALA A 339 21.17 -55.09 19.38
C ALA A 339 21.04 -54.85 17.87
N GLN A 340 20.19 -53.90 17.47
CA GLN A 340 20.04 -53.46 16.09
C GLN A 340 21.34 -52.90 15.53
N ARG A 341 22.06 -52.07 16.30
CA ARG A 341 23.38 -51.55 15.89
C ARG A 341 24.39 -52.67 15.67
N ALA A 342 24.46 -53.63 16.59
CA ALA A 342 25.36 -54.79 16.44
C ALA A 342 25.02 -55.61 15.19
N GLN A 343 23.73 -55.84 14.93
CA GLN A 343 23.27 -56.54 13.73
C GLN A 343 23.62 -55.78 12.44
N LEU A 344 23.44 -54.45 12.43
CA LEU A 344 23.82 -53.61 11.29
C LEU A 344 25.32 -53.62 11.05
N HIS A 345 26.16 -53.58 12.10
CA HIS A 345 27.62 -53.69 11.96
C HIS A 345 28.05 -55.02 11.36
N GLU A 346 27.50 -56.13 11.83
CA GLU A 346 27.79 -57.46 11.28
C GLU A 346 27.44 -57.51 9.79
N ARG A 347 26.26 -56.99 9.42
CA ARG A 347 25.84 -56.92 8.02
C ARG A 347 26.75 -56.04 7.19
N LEU A 348 27.09 -54.85 7.64
CA LEU A 348 27.99 -53.93 6.94
C LEU A 348 29.35 -54.58 6.65
N GLY A 349 29.89 -55.35 7.59
CA GLY A 349 31.13 -56.11 7.41
C GLY A 349 31.04 -57.25 6.39
N SER A 350 29.83 -57.75 6.11
CA SER A 350 29.59 -58.84 5.16
C SER A 350 29.36 -58.39 3.70
N LEU A 351 29.21 -57.08 3.47
CA LEU A 351 28.84 -56.57 2.15
C LEU A 351 30.02 -56.58 1.17
N PRO A 352 29.76 -56.79 -0.14
CA PRO A 352 30.79 -56.82 -1.17
C PRO A 352 31.36 -55.44 -1.52
N VAL A 353 30.75 -54.36 -1.01
CA VAL A 353 31.17 -52.97 -1.24
C VAL A 353 31.19 -52.19 0.08
N PRO A 354 32.06 -51.18 0.22
CA PRO A 354 32.05 -50.31 1.38
C PRO A 354 30.75 -49.47 1.40
N VAL A 355 29.98 -49.62 2.48
CA VAL A 355 28.79 -48.82 2.75
C VAL A 355 29.03 -48.00 4.01
N LEU A 356 28.76 -46.70 3.94
CA LEU A 356 28.85 -45.77 5.06
C LEU A 356 27.46 -45.21 5.34
N ILE A 357 26.98 -45.35 6.57
CA ILE A 357 25.65 -44.93 6.99
C ILE A 357 25.78 -43.75 7.96
N ALA A 358 25.13 -42.63 7.66
CA ALA A 358 25.02 -41.49 8.55
C ALA A 358 23.55 -41.26 8.93
N ALA A 359 23.19 -41.60 10.17
CA ALA A 359 21.87 -41.41 10.74
C ALA A 359 21.82 -40.10 11.56
N LEU A 360 21.22 -39.07 10.98
CA LEU A 360 21.24 -37.69 11.48
C LEU A 360 19.98 -36.94 11.04
N PRO A 361 19.54 -35.88 11.74
CA PRO A 361 18.36 -35.12 11.33
C PRO A 361 18.68 -34.24 10.12
N SER A 362 17.87 -34.28 9.07
CA SER A 362 17.97 -33.41 7.90
C SER A 362 17.08 -32.19 8.09
N SER A 363 17.63 -30.99 7.88
CA SER A 363 16.86 -29.74 7.98
C SER A 363 17.26 -28.77 6.86
N PRO A 364 16.32 -27.98 6.31
CA PRO A 364 16.65 -26.85 5.43
C PRO A 364 17.67 -25.87 6.04
N ASP A 365 17.77 -25.83 7.37
CA ASP A 365 18.67 -24.96 8.13
C ASP A 365 20.06 -25.55 8.36
N ASP A 366 20.27 -26.79 7.93
CA ASP A 366 21.55 -27.47 8.03
C ASP A 366 22.55 -27.03 6.95
N GLU A 367 23.82 -27.43 7.06
CA GLU A 367 24.88 -27.06 6.14
C GLU A 367 24.60 -27.44 4.67
N SER A 368 23.86 -28.53 4.46
CA SER A 368 23.47 -29.05 3.14
C SER A 368 22.18 -28.44 2.61
N GLY A 369 21.44 -27.72 3.45
CA GLY A 369 20.10 -27.23 3.13
C GLY A 369 19.07 -28.35 3.08
N GLY A 370 19.28 -29.42 3.86
CA GLY A 370 18.45 -30.63 3.86
C GLY A 370 18.66 -31.55 2.65
N ASN A 371 19.68 -31.29 1.84
CA ASN A 371 19.97 -32.07 0.63
C ASN A 371 21.01 -33.16 0.91
N ALA A 372 20.53 -34.40 0.97
CA ALA A 372 21.37 -35.57 1.20
C ALA A 372 22.50 -35.76 0.17
N ASP A 373 22.31 -35.34 -1.09
CA ASP A 373 23.34 -35.46 -2.13
C ASP A 373 24.50 -34.51 -1.87
N LEU A 374 24.21 -33.28 -1.43
CA LEU A 374 25.22 -32.29 -1.05
C LEU A 374 25.97 -32.70 0.22
N LEU A 375 25.27 -33.29 1.19
CA LEU A 375 25.90 -33.85 2.38
C LEU A 375 26.81 -35.03 2.00
N ALA A 376 26.33 -35.96 1.18
CA ALA A 376 27.12 -37.10 0.72
C ALA A 376 28.35 -36.66 -0.10
N GLU A 377 28.22 -35.64 -0.96
CA GLU A 377 29.35 -35.03 -1.67
C GLU A 377 30.38 -34.47 -0.68
N SER A 378 29.91 -33.71 0.32
CA SER A 378 30.77 -33.12 1.35
C SER A 378 31.50 -34.18 2.17
N LEU A 379 30.82 -35.27 2.53
CA LEU A 379 31.40 -36.41 3.24
C LEU A 379 32.41 -37.16 2.37
N HIS A 380 32.10 -37.43 1.10
CA HIS A 380 33.02 -38.07 0.16
C HIS A 380 34.30 -37.22 0.00
N ASN A 381 34.15 -35.92 -0.23
CA ASN A 381 35.27 -34.98 -0.32
C ASN A 381 36.11 -34.92 0.96
N ARG A 382 35.51 -35.16 2.13
CA ARG A 382 36.19 -35.09 3.42
C ARG A 382 36.84 -36.41 3.86
N LEU A 383 36.27 -37.53 3.43
CA LEU A 383 36.76 -38.88 3.71
C LEU A 383 37.76 -39.36 2.66
N HIS A 384 37.67 -38.88 1.42
CA HIS A 384 38.43 -39.37 0.26
C HIS A 384 38.31 -40.90 0.09
N ARG A 385 37.08 -41.42 0.26
CA ARG A 385 36.78 -42.85 0.15
C ARG A 385 35.67 -43.09 -0.87
N ASP A 386 35.90 -44.07 -1.73
CA ASP A 386 34.88 -44.63 -2.60
C ASP A 386 33.97 -45.54 -1.75
N ALA A 387 32.70 -45.16 -1.63
CA ALA A 387 31.71 -45.85 -0.82
C ALA A 387 30.28 -45.54 -1.30
N LEU A 388 29.36 -46.43 -0.92
CA LEU A 388 27.93 -46.16 -0.99
C LEU A 388 27.54 -45.41 0.28
N PHE A 389 27.20 -44.13 0.16
CA PHE A 389 26.74 -43.30 1.26
C PHE A 389 25.24 -43.46 1.45
N VAL A 390 24.83 -43.79 2.67
CA VAL A 390 23.43 -43.88 3.07
C VAL A 390 23.17 -42.79 4.11
N ILE A 391 22.38 -41.78 3.73
CA ILE A 391 21.94 -40.73 4.66
C ILE A 391 20.55 -41.13 5.18
N ALA A 392 20.47 -41.39 6.48
CA ALA A 392 19.25 -41.76 7.17
C ALA A 392 18.72 -40.58 7.98
N ASP A 393 17.59 -40.03 7.57
CA ASP A 393 16.96 -38.91 8.25
C ASP A 393 16.20 -39.39 9.50
N LEU A 394 16.65 -38.98 10.70
CA LEU A 394 16.11 -39.49 11.96
C LEU A 394 14.61 -39.15 12.18
N PRO A 395 14.13 -37.91 11.97
CA PRO A 395 12.72 -37.58 12.18
C PRO A 395 11.77 -38.27 11.19
N SER A 396 12.17 -38.44 9.92
CA SER A 396 11.29 -39.01 8.89
C SER A 396 11.52 -40.50 8.61
N GLY A 397 12.61 -41.10 9.10
CA GLY A 397 13.02 -42.46 8.73
C GLY A 397 13.30 -42.62 7.22
N SER A 398 13.49 -41.52 6.49
CA SER A 398 13.80 -41.56 5.06
C SER A 398 15.27 -41.92 4.83
N LEU A 399 15.53 -42.65 3.73
CA LEU A 399 16.86 -43.10 3.36
C LEU A 399 17.20 -42.52 2.00
N SER A 400 18.33 -41.81 1.90
CA SER A 400 18.93 -41.42 0.63
C SER A 400 20.20 -42.24 0.40
N VAL A 401 20.40 -42.71 -0.83
CA VAL A 401 21.53 -43.57 -1.20
C VAL A 401 22.28 -42.90 -2.34
N VAL A 402 23.55 -42.59 -2.10
CA VAL A 402 24.41 -41.87 -3.05
C VAL A 402 25.68 -42.69 -3.25
N ASN A 403 25.97 -43.06 -4.50
CA ASN A 403 27.11 -43.90 -4.83
C ASN A 403 28.27 -43.05 -5.33
N TYR A 404 29.36 -43.01 -4.58
CA TYR A 404 30.63 -42.43 -5.00
C TYR A 404 31.68 -43.53 -5.19
N GLY A 405 32.00 -43.85 -6.45
CA GLY A 405 33.11 -44.72 -6.81
C GLY A 405 32.86 -46.22 -6.71
N THR A 406 31.72 -46.69 -6.19
CA THR A 406 31.43 -48.13 -6.10
C THR A 406 30.77 -48.68 -7.36
N ARG A 407 31.04 -49.96 -7.68
CA ARG A 407 30.45 -50.65 -8.84
C ARG A 407 29.10 -51.29 -8.52
N VAL A 408 28.24 -50.59 -7.79
CA VAL A 408 26.84 -51.03 -7.54
C VAL A 408 25.90 -50.29 -8.48
N ASP A 409 24.98 -51.03 -9.09
CA ASP A 409 23.87 -50.42 -9.82
C ASP A 409 22.85 -49.83 -8.84
N THR A 410 22.87 -48.51 -8.69
CA THR A 410 21.97 -47.77 -7.79
C THR A 410 20.52 -47.76 -8.25
N SER A 411 20.26 -48.03 -9.54
CA SER A 411 18.88 -48.10 -10.04
C SER A 411 18.13 -49.29 -9.41
N ALA A 412 18.84 -50.38 -9.12
CA ALA A 412 18.31 -51.55 -8.41
C ALA A 412 18.01 -51.28 -6.92
N LEU A 413 18.62 -50.24 -6.34
CA LEU A 413 18.44 -49.86 -4.93
C LEU A 413 17.26 -48.89 -4.71
N TYR A 414 16.78 -48.26 -5.79
CA TYR A 414 15.77 -47.22 -5.73
C TYR A 414 14.46 -47.64 -5.06
N GLY A 415 14.02 -48.89 -5.32
CA GLY A 415 12.84 -49.45 -4.67
C GLY A 415 13.04 -49.63 -3.16
N ALA A 416 14.20 -50.15 -2.75
CA ALA A 416 14.51 -50.38 -1.34
C ALA A 416 14.69 -49.09 -0.52
N SER A 417 15.16 -48.01 -1.15
CA SER A 417 15.22 -46.69 -0.51
C SER A 417 13.85 -46.01 -0.40
N ARG A 418 12.93 -46.26 -1.35
CA ARG A 418 11.69 -45.47 -1.51
C ARG A 418 10.40 -46.17 -1.07
N GLU A 419 10.31 -47.51 -1.10
CA GLU A 419 9.09 -48.25 -0.75
C GLU A 419 8.67 -48.03 0.72
N PRO A 420 7.45 -47.49 0.98
CA PRO A 420 6.87 -47.51 2.30
C PRO A 420 6.19 -48.88 2.54
N ALA A 421 6.34 -49.44 3.75
CA ALA A 421 5.20 -50.16 4.32
C ALA A 421 4.08 -49.11 4.49
N ALA A 422 2.88 -49.36 3.99
CA ALA A 422 1.76 -48.42 4.01
C ALA A 422 1.49 -47.88 5.44
N GLY A 423 2.04 -46.70 5.76
CA GLY A 423 2.00 -46.10 7.09
C GLY A 423 2.97 -44.91 7.17
N TYR A 424 2.68 -43.94 8.05
CA TYR A 424 3.60 -42.86 8.38
C TYR A 424 4.93 -43.47 8.86
N ARG A 425 6.06 -43.09 8.24
CA ARG A 425 7.38 -43.45 8.77
C ARG A 425 7.58 -42.67 10.07
N ASP A 426 7.89 -43.40 11.12
CA ASP A 426 8.41 -42.88 12.38
C ASP A 426 9.85 -43.41 12.55
N ALA A 427 10.64 -42.74 13.38
CA ALA A 427 12.02 -43.07 13.67
C ALA A 427 12.19 -44.54 14.10
N SER A 428 11.19 -45.13 14.75
CA SER A 428 11.12 -46.55 15.15
C SER A 428 11.25 -47.54 13.99
N THR A 429 10.97 -47.12 12.75
CA THR A 429 11.07 -47.98 11.55
C THR A 429 12.46 -47.99 10.90
N LEU A 430 13.41 -47.19 11.42
CA LEU A 430 14.72 -47.01 10.79
C LEU A 430 15.52 -48.31 10.70
N GLY A 431 15.63 -49.08 11.78
CA GLY A 431 16.37 -50.34 11.81
C GLY A 431 15.91 -51.34 10.73
N PRO A 432 14.61 -51.70 10.69
CA PRO A 432 14.06 -52.55 9.63
C PRO A 432 14.25 -52.02 8.21
N CYS A 433 14.19 -50.69 8.01
CA CYS A 433 14.42 -50.08 6.71
C CYS A 433 15.87 -50.20 6.26
N LEU A 434 16.82 -49.93 7.16
CA LEU A 434 18.26 -50.12 6.91
C LEU A 434 18.55 -51.59 6.61
N ASP A 435 18.01 -52.53 7.38
CA ASP A 435 18.19 -53.96 7.15
C ASP A 435 17.71 -54.41 5.76
N ARG A 436 16.56 -53.89 5.32
CA ARG A 436 16.02 -54.18 3.98
C ARG A 436 16.90 -53.58 2.89
N LEU A 437 17.37 -52.34 3.09
CA LEU A 437 18.28 -51.69 2.15
C LEU A 437 19.58 -52.48 2.02
N LEU A 438 20.22 -52.86 3.14
CA LEU A 438 21.45 -53.65 3.12
C LEU A 438 21.27 -55.02 2.46
N ALA A 439 20.11 -55.67 2.67
CA ALA A 439 19.77 -56.91 1.97
C ALA A 439 19.64 -56.72 0.45
N SER A 440 19.15 -55.55 0.00
CA SER A 440 19.11 -55.19 -1.42
C SER A 440 20.51 -54.86 -1.96
N VAL A 441 21.36 -54.18 -1.20
CA VAL A 441 22.76 -53.92 -1.56
C VAL A 441 23.53 -55.22 -1.76
N ALA A 442 23.34 -56.20 -0.87
CA ALA A 442 23.96 -57.52 -0.99
C ALA A 442 23.57 -58.28 -2.28
N LYS A 443 22.38 -57.99 -2.83
CA LYS A 443 21.84 -58.63 -4.04
C LYS A 443 21.99 -57.78 -5.30
N ALA A 444 22.47 -56.54 -5.16
CA ALA A 444 22.49 -55.59 -6.26
C ALA A 444 23.50 -56.04 -7.34
N PRO A 445 23.14 -55.93 -8.63
CA PRO A 445 24.05 -56.29 -9.70
C PRO A 445 25.25 -55.34 -9.73
N THR A 446 26.41 -55.90 -10.11
CA THR A 446 27.63 -55.10 -10.30
C THR A 446 27.50 -54.26 -11.56
N SER A 447 27.66 -52.94 -11.44
CA SER A 447 27.73 -52.03 -12.58
C SER A 447 29.07 -52.16 -13.31
N ARG A 448 29.06 -51.97 -14.63
CA ARG A 448 30.30 -51.94 -15.45
C ARG A 448 31.15 -50.71 -15.17
N THR A 449 30.54 -49.61 -14.80
CA THR A 449 31.20 -48.35 -14.43
C THR A 449 31.05 -48.11 -12.94
N ALA A 450 32.08 -47.55 -12.31
CA ALA A 450 31.93 -46.98 -10.97
C ALA A 450 30.82 -45.93 -11.01
N GLY A 451 29.96 -45.92 -9.99
CA GLY A 451 28.93 -44.90 -9.87
C GLY A 451 29.58 -43.56 -9.60
N GLU A 452 29.24 -42.57 -10.41
CA GLU A 452 29.53 -41.17 -10.14
C GLU A 452 28.19 -40.45 -10.22
N PRO A 453 27.70 -39.87 -9.11
CA PRO A 453 26.42 -39.21 -9.12
C PRO A 453 26.54 -37.91 -9.93
N LEU A 454 25.43 -37.44 -10.48
CA LEU A 454 25.39 -36.12 -11.09
C LEU A 454 25.80 -35.08 -10.03
N PRO A 455 26.64 -34.09 -10.39
CA PRO A 455 26.99 -33.01 -9.47
C PRO A 455 25.70 -32.39 -8.91
N PRO A 456 25.50 -32.39 -7.59
CA PRO A 456 24.28 -31.87 -7.01
C PRO A 456 24.14 -30.38 -7.32
N LEU A 457 22.89 -29.93 -7.48
CA LEU A 457 22.63 -28.51 -7.63
C LEU A 457 23.12 -27.78 -6.38
N PRO A 458 23.95 -26.74 -6.52
CA PRO A 458 24.55 -26.10 -5.36
C PRO A 458 23.48 -25.43 -4.51
N ALA A 459 23.56 -25.54 -3.18
CA ALA A 459 22.67 -24.90 -2.20
C ALA A 459 22.78 -23.35 -2.15
N LYS A 460 23.28 -22.71 -3.22
CA LYS A 460 23.50 -21.26 -3.35
C LYS A 460 22.28 -20.42 -2.99
N TYR A 461 21.08 -20.98 -3.14
CA TYR A 461 19.83 -20.29 -2.85
C TYR A 461 19.57 -20.05 -1.36
N LEU A 462 20.15 -20.82 -0.44
CA LEU A 462 19.74 -20.79 0.98
C LEU A 462 20.55 -19.81 1.85
N LEU A 463 21.84 -19.57 1.57
CA LEU A 463 22.59 -18.47 2.24
C LEU A 463 22.12 -17.09 1.76
N ALA A 464 21.68 -17.00 0.51
CA ALA A 464 21.13 -15.78 -0.05
C ALA A 464 19.81 -15.36 0.62
N GLN A 465 19.03 -16.30 1.16
CA GLN A 465 17.72 -16.03 1.76
C GLN A 465 17.78 -15.20 3.05
N GLN A 466 18.89 -15.26 3.81
CA GLN A 466 19.02 -14.44 5.02
C GLN A 466 19.37 -12.98 4.73
N LYS A 467 19.91 -12.68 3.55
CA LYS A 467 20.25 -11.31 3.17
C LYS A 467 19.13 -10.71 2.33
N LEU A 468 18.55 -9.63 2.84
CA LEU A 468 17.51 -8.91 2.12
C LEU A 468 18.06 -8.27 0.85
N PRO A 469 17.31 -8.30 -0.27
CA PRO A 469 17.68 -7.54 -1.45
C PRO A 469 17.72 -6.03 -1.14
N GLY A 470 18.52 -5.28 -1.89
CA GLY A 470 18.62 -3.84 -1.69
C GLY A 470 17.29 -3.14 -1.98
N LEU A 471 16.97 -2.08 -1.23
CA LEU A 471 15.71 -1.33 -1.34
C LEU A 471 15.40 -0.79 -2.75
N PHE A 472 16.44 -0.58 -3.56
CA PHE A 472 16.33 -0.06 -4.93
C PHE A 472 16.47 -1.15 -6.01
N THR A 473 16.25 -2.42 -5.63
CA THR A 473 16.30 -3.58 -6.53
C THR A 473 14.92 -4.24 -6.62
N GLY A 474 14.77 -5.26 -7.48
CA GLY A 474 13.51 -5.99 -7.64
C GLY A 474 12.33 -5.08 -8.00
N ASP A 475 11.32 -5.09 -7.14
CA ASP A 475 10.04 -4.40 -7.35
C ASP A 475 10.08 -2.87 -7.25
N PHE A 476 11.25 -2.30 -6.95
CA PHE A 476 11.47 -0.86 -7.04
C PHE A 476 11.13 -0.30 -8.44
N HIS A 477 11.52 -1.00 -9.51
CA HIS A 477 11.26 -0.54 -10.89
C HIS A 477 9.78 -0.58 -11.28
N PRO A 478 9.04 -1.70 -11.06
CA PRO A 478 7.58 -1.70 -11.15
C PRO A 478 6.94 -0.57 -10.33
N GLY A 479 7.41 -0.34 -9.11
CA GLY A 479 6.96 0.77 -8.26
C GLY A 479 7.11 2.14 -8.92
N LEU A 480 8.29 2.46 -9.48
CA LEU A 480 8.52 3.72 -10.20
C LEU A 480 7.52 3.91 -11.35
N PHE A 481 7.23 2.85 -12.11
CA PHE A 481 6.29 2.89 -13.23
C PHE A 481 4.86 3.17 -12.75
N ILE A 482 4.39 2.47 -11.71
CA ILE A 482 3.07 2.69 -11.12
C ILE A 482 2.96 4.09 -10.52
N GLY A 483 4.01 4.57 -9.84
CA GLY A 483 4.09 5.94 -9.33
C GLY A 483 3.92 6.98 -10.44
N ALA A 484 4.58 6.79 -11.57
CA ALA A 484 4.45 7.69 -12.72
C ALA A 484 3.03 7.68 -13.33
N LEU A 485 2.42 6.50 -13.47
CA LEU A 485 1.03 6.38 -13.94
C LEU A 485 0.04 7.04 -12.98
N ALA A 486 0.19 6.81 -11.67
CA ALA A 486 -0.63 7.43 -10.64
C ALA A 486 -0.53 8.96 -10.68
N ALA A 487 0.67 9.50 -10.90
CA ALA A 487 0.88 10.94 -11.05
C ALA A 487 0.18 11.52 -12.29
N LEU A 488 0.19 10.82 -13.42
CA LEU A 488 -0.53 11.24 -14.63
C LEU A 488 -2.06 11.19 -14.43
N LEU A 489 -2.57 10.16 -13.75
CA LEU A 489 -3.99 10.03 -13.43
C LEU A 489 -4.44 11.15 -12.49
N LEU A 490 -3.70 11.40 -11.40
CA LEU A 490 -3.96 12.49 -10.46
C LEU A 490 -3.92 13.85 -11.17
N PHE A 491 -2.94 14.06 -12.05
CA PHE A 491 -2.86 15.27 -12.85
C PHE A 491 -4.09 15.45 -13.76
N GLY A 492 -4.52 14.38 -14.45
CA GLY A 492 -5.73 14.37 -15.27
C GLY A 492 -6.98 14.74 -14.47
N LEU A 493 -7.13 14.19 -13.26
CA LEU A 493 -8.24 14.49 -12.35
C LEU A 493 -8.24 15.97 -11.92
N VAL A 494 -7.07 16.51 -11.54
CA VAL A 494 -6.94 17.94 -11.19
C VAL A 494 -7.33 18.83 -12.38
N VAL A 495 -6.88 18.51 -13.59
CA VAL A 495 -7.25 19.26 -14.80
C VAL A 495 -8.75 19.19 -15.07
N ALA A 496 -9.38 18.02 -14.90
CA ALA A 496 -10.81 17.81 -15.10
C ALA A 496 -11.65 18.63 -14.10
N VAL A 497 -11.34 18.56 -12.80
CA VAL A 497 -12.02 19.35 -11.76
C VAL A 497 -11.91 20.85 -12.04
N TRP A 498 -10.72 21.32 -12.39
CA TRP A 498 -10.50 22.72 -12.76
C TRP A 498 -11.26 23.14 -14.04
N ALA A 499 -11.41 22.25 -15.02
CA ALA A 499 -12.20 22.50 -16.22
C ALA A 499 -13.69 22.64 -15.89
N ILE A 500 -14.21 21.82 -14.99
CA ILE A 500 -15.61 21.89 -14.50
C ILE A 500 -15.85 23.21 -13.77
N VAL A 501 -15.00 23.58 -12.81
CA VAL A 501 -15.10 24.86 -12.08
C VAL A 501 -15.04 26.05 -13.03
N ALA A 502 -14.14 26.03 -14.02
CA ALA A 502 -14.05 27.09 -15.03
C ALA A 502 -15.26 27.15 -15.99
N ARG A 503 -15.99 26.04 -16.18
CA ARG A 503 -17.23 26.00 -16.98
C ARG A 503 -18.40 26.57 -16.20
N LEU A 504 -18.49 26.28 -14.89
CA LEU A 504 -19.51 26.84 -14.00
C LEU A 504 -19.33 28.36 -13.82
N GLY A 505 -18.11 28.84 -13.59
CA GLY A 505 -17.84 30.28 -13.46
C GLY A 505 -18.15 31.09 -14.73
N ARG A 506 -17.96 30.51 -15.93
CA ARG A 506 -18.31 31.16 -17.21
C ARG A 506 -19.81 31.24 -17.47
N ARG A 507 -20.62 30.37 -16.86
CA ARG A 507 -22.09 30.46 -16.92
C ARG A 507 -22.61 31.64 -16.10
N GLY A 508 -22.03 31.89 -14.92
CA GLY A 508 -22.36 33.07 -14.11
C GLY A 508 -21.95 34.41 -14.76
N ALA A 509 -20.78 34.47 -15.39
CA ALA A 509 -20.32 35.68 -16.07
C ALA A 509 -21.12 36.00 -17.36
N ARG A 510 -21.63 34.99 -18.08
CA ARG A 510 -22.55 35.20 -19.20
C ARG A 510 -23.92 35.72 -18.74
N ALA A 511 -24.43 35.25 -17.61
CA ALA A 511 -25.69 35.73 -17.05
C ALA A 511 -25.65 37.21 -16.63
N MET A 512 -24.48 37.74 -16.22
CA MET A 512 -24.34 39.18 -15.92
C MET A 512 -24.12 40.05 -17.17
N ALA A 513 -23.47 39.53 -18.21
CA ALA A 513 -23.27 40.27 -19.47
C ALA A 513 -24.56 40.35 -20.33
N GLU A 514 -25.49 39.43 -20.13
CA GLU A 514 -26.81 39.40 -20.81
C GLU A 514 -27.83 40.34 -20.14
N ALA A 515 -27.45 41.03 -19.05
CA ALA A 515 -28.29 41.96 -18.28
C ALA A 515 -28.12 43.45 -18.69
N ALA A 516 -27.51 43.77 -19.83
CA ALA A 516 -27.67 45.08 -20.46
C ALA A 516 -28.92 45.04 -21.35
N ALA A 517 -30.08 45.40 -20.80
CA ALA A 517 -31.32 45.41 -21.58
C ALA A 517 -31.21 46.41 -22.74
N PRO A 518 -31.58 46.04 -23.98
CA PRO A 518 -31.53 46.95 -25.12
C PRO A 518 -32.40 48.20 -24.93
N VAL A 519 -31.97 49.33 -25.51
CA VAL A 519 -32.76 50.58 -25.53
C VAL A 519 -33.96 50.46 -26.48
N GLU A 520 -33.79 49.76 -27.61
CA GLU A 520 -34.83 49.49 -28.61
C GLU A 520 -35.00 47.97 -28.79
N PRO A 521 -35.66 47.26 -27.86
CA PRO A 521 -35.82 45.82 -27.96
C PRO A 521 -36.75 45.45 -29.12
N ARG A 522 -36.42 44.37 -29.83
CA ARG A 522 -37.32 43.76 -30.81
C ARG A 522 -38.39 42.94 -30.08
N GLN A 523 -39.59 42.82 -30.66
CA GLN A 523 -40.69 42.05 -30.05
C GLN A 523 -40.31 40.58 -29.76
N SER A 524 -39.50 39.95 -30.63
CA SER A 524 -39.01 38.59 -30.41
C SER A 524 -38.06 38.47 -29.21
N TRP A 525 -37.28 39.52 -28.93
CA TRP A 525 -36.45 39.60 -27.72
C TRP A 525 -37.35 39.74 -26.49
N LEU A 526 -38.32 40.66 -26.53
CA LEU A 526 -39.29 40.84 -25.44
C LEU A 526 -40.04 39.55 -25.12
N ARG A 527 -40.56 38.81 -26.11
CA ARG A 527 -41.23 37.53 -25.89
C ARG A 527 -40.31 36.48 -25.24
N ARG A 528 -39.07 36.38 -25.70
CA ARG A 528 -38.10 35.42 -25.14
C ARG A 528 -37.74 35.79 -23.70
N THR A 529 -37.45 37.06 -23.46
CA THR A 529 -37.06 37.57 -22.15
C THR A 529 -38.21 37.51 -21.16
N ALA A 530 -39.45 37.82 -21.57
CA ALA A 530 -40.63 37.67 -20.72
C ALA A 530 -40.77 36.21 -20.24
N ARG A 531 -40.74 35.22 -21.15
CA ARG A 531 -40.79 33.79 -20.75
C ARG A 531 -39.68 33.41 -19.78
N GLN A 532 -38.46 33.86 -20.03
CA GLN A 532 -37.31 33.56 -19.17
C GLN A 532 -37.45 34.18 -17.78
N GLU A 533 -37.90 35.43 -17.70
CA GLU A 533 -38.01 36.15 -16.43
C GLU A 533 -39.21 35.67 -15.60
N LEU A 534 -40.35 35.36 -16.22
CA LEU A 534 -41.47 34.73 -15.51
C LEU A 534 -41.08 33.34 -14.98
N ALA A 535 -40.49 32.48 -15.81
CA ALA A 535 -40.02 31.17 -15.36
C ALA A 535 -39.00 31.26 -14.22
N ALA A 536 -38.12 32.27 -14.25
CA ALA A 536 -37.17 32.52 -13.18
C ALA A 536 -37.85 33.01 -11.88
N LEU A 537 -38.89 33.86 -11.98
CA LEU A 537 -39.68 34.28 -10.83
C LEU A 537 -40.45 33.10 -10.22
N THR A 538 -41.12 32.28 -11.04
CA THR A 538 -41.83 31.08 -10.58
C THR A 538 -40.88 30.12 -9.85
N ALA A 539 -39.73 29.81 -10.44
CA ALA A 539 -38.74 28.93 -9.81
C ALA A 539 -38.19 29.51 -8.49
N GLU A 540 -37.99 30.83 -8.41
CA GLU A 540 -37.57 31.48 -7.18
C GLU A 540 -38.65 31.38 -6.09
N LEU A 541 -39.93 31.60 -6.45
CA LEU A 541 -41.05 31.47 -5.52
C LEU A 541 -41.26 30.04 -5.03
N GLU A 542 -41.11 29.03 -5.90
CA GLU A 542 -41.17 27.61 -5.54
C GLU A 542 -40.03 27.21 -4.59
N SER A 543 -38.84 27.78 -4.77
CA SER A 543 -37.66 27.45 -3.96
C SER A 543 -37.61 28.15 -2.59
N ALA A 544 -38.46 29.17 -2.38
CA ALA A 544 -38.33 30.09 -1.25
C ALA A 544 -39.25 29.73 -0.07
N GLY A 545 -38.84 28.73 0.72
CA GLY A 545 -39.59 28.23 1.89
C GLY A 545 -39.77 29.24 3.03
N ASP A 546 -38.79 30.12 3.27
CA ASP A 546 -38.71 30.98 4.47
C ASP A 546 -38.76 32.51 4.17
N LEU A 547 -39.54 32.94 3.18
CA LEU A 547 -39.70 34.38 2.90
C LEU A 547 -40.62 35.06 3.94
N PRO A 548 -40.30 36.31 4.35
CA PRO A 548 -41.24 37.17 5.06
C PRO A 548 -42.55 37.28 4.26
N GLU A 549 -43.69 37.21 4.97
CA GLU A 549 -45.02 37.14 4.35
C GLU A 549 -45.29 38.30 3.39
N GLU A 550 -44.84 39.52 3.72
CA GLU A 550 -44.99 40.70 2.87
C GLU A 550 -44.19 40.61 1.56
N ALA A 551 -42.97 40.08 1.62
CA ALA A 551 -42.11 39.91 0.45
C ALA A 551 -42.67 38.82 -0.48
N ARG A 552 -43.16 37.73 0.11
CA ARG A 552 -43.87 36.66 -0.61
C ARG A 552 -45.12 37.21 -1.30
N ARG A 553 -45.96 37.95 -0.58
CA ARG A 553 -47.18 38.58 -1.14
C ARG A 553 -46.85 39.49 -2.33
N ARG A 554 -45.88 40.40 -2.19
CA ARG A 554 -45.48 41.33 -3.26
C ARG A 554 -44.95 40.61 -4.49
N ALA A 555 -44.16 39.55 -4.31
CA ALA A 555 -43.60 38.78 -5.42
C ALA A 555 -44.69 37.98 -6.17
N TRP A 556 -45.67 37.42 -5.45
CA TRP A 556 -46.86 36.80 -6.05
C TRP A 556 -47.73 37.81 -6.80
N GLU A 557 -48.00 38.99 -6.22
CA GLU A 557 -48.75 40.05 -6.91
C GLU A 557 -48.06 40.49 -8.21
N CYS A 558 -46.72 40.53 -8.24
CA CYS A 558 -45.96 40.80 -9.46
C CYS A 558 -46.07 39.67 -10.49
N LEU A 559 -46.08 38.41 -10.05
CA LEU A 559 -46.25 37.24 -10.94
C LEU A 559 -47.66 37.25 -11.56
N ASP A 560 -48.69 37.44 -10.74
CA ASP A 560 -50.09 37.50 -11.18
C ASP A 560 -50.30 38.64 -12.18
N ALA A 561 -49.80 39.84 -11.86
CA ALA A 561 -49.92 40.99 -12.76
C ALA A 561 -49.12 40.79 -14.05
N ALA A 562 -47.95 40.12 -14.00
CA ALA A 562 -47.19 39.79 -15.20
C ALA A 562 -47.92 38.77 -16.07
N ALA A 563 -48.57 37.76 -15.47
CA ALA A 563 -49.37 36.77 -16.18
C ALA A 563 -50.58 37.42 -16.87
N LEU A 564 -51.34 38.29 -16.17
CA LEU A 564 -52.48 39.02 -16.76
C LEU A 564 -52.11 39.80 -18.03
N LEU A 565 -50.89 40.31 -18.13
CA LEU A 565 -50.44 41.12 -19.28
C LEU A 565 -50.08 40.32 -20.52
N ILE A 566 -49.77 39.03 -20.37
CA ILE A 566 -49.17 38.24 -21.45
C ILE A 566 -49.79 36.85 -21.63
N ASP A 567 -50.57 36.36 -20.68
CA ASP A 567 -51.23 35.05 -20.65
C ASP A 567 -52.68 35.25 -20.15
N GLY A 568 -53.46 36.02 -20.91
CA GLY A 568 -54.86 36.34 -20.61
C GLY A 568 -55.76 35.11 -20.69
N ASP A 569 -55.41 34.14 -21.55
CA ASP A 569 -56.12 32.87 -21.70
C ASP A 569 -55.77 31.85 -20.59
N SER A 570 -54.78 32.16 -19.74
CA SER A 570 -54.29 31.31 -18.63
C SER A 570 -53.86 29.90 -19.08
N ASP A 571 -53.30 29.78 -20.29
CA ASP A 571 -52.85 28.51 -20.88
C ASP A 571 -51.35 28.24 -20.66
N GLY A 572 -50.66 29.14 -19.95
CA GLY A 572 -49.23 29.08 -19.68
C GLY A 572 -48.37 29.51 -20.87
N ARG A 573 -48.95 30.11 -21.91
CA ARG A 573 -48.25 30.63 -23.09
C ARG A 573 -48.41 32.14 -23.16
N ILE A 574 -47.53 32.75 -23.95
CA ILE A 574 -47.64 34.19 -24.20
C ILE A 574 -48.59 34.38 -25.38
N ASP A 575 -49.66 35.14 -25.17
CA ASP A 575 -50.68 35.46 -26.17
C ASP A 575 -50.07 36.12 -27.40
N ASP A 576 -50.64 35.80 -28.56
CA ASP A 576 -50.13 36.28 -29.83
C ASP A 576 -50.38 37.77 -30.06
N ASP A 577 -51.32 38.38 -29.34
CA ASP A 577 -51.65 39.81 -29.37
C ASP A 577 -50.93 40.63 -28.27
N ALA A 578 -50.12 39.99 -27.40
CA ALA A 578 -49.35 40.67 -26.36
C ALA A 578 -48.49 41.80 -26.93
N THR A 579 -48.84 43.04 -26.55
CA THR A 579 -48.19 44.25 -27.07
C THR A 579 -46.75 44.41 -26.57
N PRO A 580 -45.86 45.10 -27.29
CA PRO A 580 -44.50 45.38 -26.81
C PRO A 580 -44.46 46.12 -25.46
N ALA A 581 -45.43 46.99 -25.19
CA ALA A 581 -45.61 47.64 -23.88
C ALA A 581 -46.01 46.63 -22.79
N GLY A 582 -46.97 45.73 -23.08
CA GLY A 582 -47.36 44.65 -22.18
C GLY A 582 -46.20 43.71 -21.84
N LEU A 583 -45.45 43.26 -22.86
CA LEU A 583 -44.28 42.40 -22.67
C LEU A 583 -43.18 43.07 -21.85
N ALA A 584 -42.89 44.35 -22.11
CA ALA A 584 -41.91 45.11 -21.32
C ALA A 584 -42.37 45.31 -19.86
N CYS A 585 -43.67 45.50 -19.65
CA CYS A 585 -44.27 45.61 -18.33
C CYS A 585 -44.18 44.27 -17.57
N ALA A 586 -44.50 43.14 -18.20
CA ALA A 586 -44.38 41.83 -17.61
C ALA A 586 -42.92 41.48 -17.25
N ILE A 587 -41.94 41.80 -18.11
CA ILE A 587 -40.51 41.65 -17.78
C ILE A 587 -40.13 42.49 -16.56
N THR A 588 -40.62 43.72 -16.50
CA THR A 588 -40.33 44.65 -15.39
C THR A 588 -40.90 44.10 -14.07
N LEU A 589 -42.16 43.66 -14.08
CA LEU A 589 -42.82 43.04 -12.93
C LEU A 589 -42.11 41.75 -12.49
N ALA A 590 -41.72 40.89 -13.43
CA ALA A 590 -40.98 39.67 -13.12
C ALA A 590 -39.63 39.97 -12.44
N ARG A 591 -38.88 40.96 -12.94
CA ARG A 591 -37.60 41.37 -12.34
C ARG A 591 -37.76 42.00 -10.96
N VAL A 592 -38.81 42.79 -10.77
CA VAL A 592 -39.18 43.37 -9.47
C VAL A 592 -39.58 42.29 -8.49
N GLY A 593 -40.44 41.34 -8.88
CA GLY A 593 -40.86 40.22 -8.04
C GLY A 593 -39.69 39.38 -7.56
N ARG A 594 -38.73 39.11 -8.46
CA ARG A 594 -37.47 38.43 -8.11
C ARG A 594 -36.62 39.23 -7.14
N THR A 595 -36.57 40.56 -7.32
CA THR A 595 -35.86 41.44 -6.38
C THR A 595 -36.54 41.43 -5.01
N ALA A 596 -37.88 41.49 -4.95
CA ALA A 596 -38.63 41.41 -3.71
C ALA A 596 -38.45 40.06 -2.99
N ALA A 597 -38.35 38.96 -3.74
CA ALA A 597 -38.06 37.64 -3.19
C ALA A 597 -36.64 37.52 -2.63
N ARG A 598 -35.65 38.18 -3.23
CA ARG A 598 -34.23 38.09 -2.81
C ARG A 598 -33.86 39.09 -1.72
N GLU A 599 -34.43 40.29 -1.78
CA GLU A 599 -34.09 41.43 -0.94
C GLU A 599 -35.37 42.17 -0.52
N PRO A 600 -36.00 41.75 0.60
CA PRO A 600 -37.27 42.31 1.07
C PRO A 600 -37.26 43.83 1.30
N SER A 601 -36.08 44.40 1.58
CA SER A 601 -35.85 45.83 1.82
C SER A 601 -35.53 46.65 0.56
N ALA A 602 -35.52 46.04 -0.63
CA ALA A 602 -35.19 46.75 -1.87
C ALA A 602 -36.20 47.85 -2.21
N ALA A 603 -35.74 48.88 -2.93
CA ALA A 603 -36.58 50.01 -3.32
C ALA A 603 -37.79 49.57 -4.16
N THR A 604 -38.96 50.10 -3.85
CA THR A 604 -40.24 49.86 -4.56
C THR A 604 -40.36 50.56 -5.91
N HIS A 605 -39.24 50.98 -6.49
CA HIS A 605 -39.18 51.73 -7.74
C HIS A 605 -38.23 51.05 -8.72
N VAL A 606 -38.50 51.20 -10.01
CA VAL A 606 -37.65 50.69 -11.09
C VAL A 606 -36.89 51.82 -11.78
N CYS A 607 -35.90 51.46 -12.59
CA CYS A 607 -35.13 52.44 -13.34
C CYS A 607 -36.02 53.24 -14.30
N HIS A 608 -36.13 54.55 -14.07
CA HIS A 608 -36.91 55.48 -14.88
C HIS A 608 -36.40 55.60 -16.33
N ARG A 609 -35.11 55.35 -16.58
CA ARG A 609 -34.55 55.40 -17.93
C ARG A 609 -34.96 54.17 -18.74
N ASN A 610 -34.72 52.99 -18.18
CA ASN A 610 -35.12 51.74 -18.81
C ASN A 610 -35.65 50.81 -17.72
N PRO A 611 -36.98 50.65 -17.59
CA PRO A 611 -37.58 49.75 -16.60
C PRO A 611 -37.06 48.31 -16.69
N LEU A 612 -36.59 47.88 -17.87
CA LEU A 612 -35.97 46.58 -18.05
C LEU A 612 -34.67 46.45 -17.24
N HIS A 613 -34.00 47.52 -16.82
CA HIS A 613 -32.83 47.38 -15.94
C HIS A 613 -33.16 46.86 -14.53
N GLY A 614 -34.44 46.79 -14.17
CA GLY A 614 -34.89 46.31 -12.85
C GLY A 614 -34.96 47.41 -11.79
N ALA A 615 -34.83 47.01 -10.53
CA ALA A 615 -35.00 47.88 -9.37
C ALA A 615 -34.03 49.07 -9.37
N ALA A 616 -34.51 50.21 -8.90
CA ALA A 616 -33.70 51.40 -8.74
C ALA A 616 -32.79 51.29 -7.50
N ALA A 617 -31.56 51.76 -7.62
CA ALA A 617 -30.58 51.79 -6.54
C ALA A 617 -30.46 53.18 -5.89
N GLY A 618 -30.97 54.22 -6.55
CA GLY A 618 -30.92 55.60 -6.07
C GLY A 618 -31.70 56.58 -6.95
N GLN A 619 -31.57 57.87 -6.67
CA GLN A 619 -32.19 58.94 -7.46
C GLN A 619 -31.15 59.68 -8.31
N THR A 620 -31.57 60.22 -9.47
CA THR A 620 -30.68 61.01 -10.32
C THR A 620 -30.23 62.29 -9.62
N ALA A 621 -28.92 62.48 -9.42
CA ALA A 621 -28.36 63.63 -8.70
C ALA A 621 -28.27 64.94 -9.50
N LYS A 622 -28.52 64.92 -10.83
CA LYS A 622 -28.27 66.07 -11.71
C LYS A 622 -29.52 66.86 -12.07
N ARG A 623 -29.55 68.12 -11.62
CA ARG A 623 -30.50 69.17 -11.98
C ARG A 623 -30.27 69.59 -13.45
N PRO A 624 -31.22 69.41 -14.39
CA PRO A 624 -31.09 70.01 -15.70
C PRO A 624 -31.16 71.54 -15.57
N ALA A 625 -30.20 72.25 -16.18
CA ALA A 625 -30.15 73.71 -16.15
C ALA A 625 -31.43 74.30 -16.78
N GLY A 626 -32.18 75.09 -16.01
CA GLY A 626 -33.31 75.88 -16.53
C GLY A 626 -34.73 75.44 -16.14
N SER A 627 -34.94 74.37 -15.36
CA SER A 627 -36.30 73.98 -14.92
C SER A 627 -36.62 74.40 -13.48
N ARG A 628 -37.83 74.95 -13.26
CA ARG A 628 -38.24 75.59 -11.99
C ARG A 628 -38.72 74.63 -10.89
N LYS A 629 -38.60 73.30 -11.07
CA LYS A 629 -38.63 72.22 -10.04
C LYS A 629 -38.70 70.83 -10.72
N PRO A 630 -37.58 70.16 -11.06
CA PRO A 630 -37.62 68.76 -11.48
C PRO A 630 -37.65 67.83 -10.26
N LEU A 631 -38.64 66.93 -10.17
CA LEU A 631 -38.67 65.89 -9.16
C LEU A 631 -37.55 64.86 -9.43
N PRO A 632 -36.82 64.40 -8.39
CA PRO A 632 -35.81 63.35 -8.54
C PRO A 632 -36.46 62.06 -9.07
N ARG A 633 -35.84 61.41 -10.05
CA ARG A 633 -36.34 60.16 -10.65
C ARG A 633 -35.48 58.97 -10.23
N PRO A 634 -36.08 57.81 -9.93
CA PRO A 634 -35.35 56.60 -9.52
C PRO A 634 -34.59 55.99 -10.70
N VAL A 635 -33.33 55.59 -10.51
CA VAL A 635 -32.47 54.94 -11.53
C VAL A 635 -31.70 53.78 -10.92
N CYS A 636 -31.34 52.78 -11.73
CA CYS A 636 -30.43 51.71 -11.31
C CYS A 636 -29.00 52.23 -11.15
N ALA A 637 -28.14 51.48 -10.44
CA ALA A 637 -26.75 51.87 -10.16
C ALA A 637 -25.96 52.24 -11.43
N ALA A 638 -26.11 51.45 -12.50
CA ALA A 638 -25.45 51.73 -13.78
C ALA A 638 -25.92 53.06 -14.41
N CYS A 639 -27.22 53.36 -14.36
CA CYS A 639 -27.77 54.62 -14.89
C CYS A 639 -27.48 55.83 -13.98
N GLN A 640 -27.10 55.59 -12.72
CA GLN A 640 -26.63 56.64 -11.81
C GLN A 640 -25.21 57.08 -12.17
N GLU A 641 -24.34 56.14 -12.54
CA GLU A 641 -22.97 56.42 -12.98
C GLU A 641 -22.93 56.99 -14.40
N THR A 642 -23.61 56.34 -15.34
CA THR A 642 -23.65 56.75 -16.76
C THR A 642 -25.11 56.79 -17.23
N PRO A 643 -25.73 57.99 -17.37
CA PRO A 643 -27.11 58.11 -17.81
C PRO A 643 -27.33 57.48 -19.19
N GLY A 644 -28.10 56.39 -19.23
CA GLY A 644 -28.49 55.73 -20.48
C GLY A 644 -29.64 56.42 -21.21
N GLU A 645 -29.87 56.01 -22.46
CA GLU A 645 -31.05 56.40 -23.22
C GLU A 645 -32.33 55.83 -22.61
N MET A 646 -33.47 56.48 -22.90
CA MET A 646 -34.77 56.02 -22.42
C MET A 646 -35.24 54.81 -23.25
N LEU A 647 -35.85 53.81 -22.61
CA LEU A 647 -36.47 52.67 -23.29
C LEU A 647 -37.46 53.15 -24.36
N ARG A 648 -37.28 52.63 -25.58
CA ARG A 648 -38.12 52.92 -26.74
C ARG A 648 -38.76 51.62 -27.22
N LEU A 649 -40.07 51.62 -27.33
CA LEU A 649 -40.85 50.45 -27.74
C LEU A 649 -41.50 50.73 -29.10
N TYR A 650 -41.58 49.69 -29.92
CA TYR A 650 -42.30 49.76 -31.19
C TYR A 650 -43.80 49.62 -30.91
N GLY A 651 -44.62 50.56 -31.38
CA GLY A 651 -46.07 50.52 -31.17
C GLY A 651 -46.74 51.80 -31.64
N SER A 652 -48.07 51.86 -31.49
CA SER A 652 -48.82 53.11 -31.64
C SER A 652 -48.61 53.95 -30.38
N ASP A 653 -48.08 55.17 -30.52
CA ASP A 653 -48.07 56.13 -29.41
C ASP A 653 -49.49 56.64 -29.09
N GLY A 654 -49.62 57.41 -28.01
CA GLY A 654 -50.90 58.02 -27.61
C GLY A 654 -51.51 58.99 -28.64
N SER A 655 -50.81 59.30 -29.74
CA SER A 655 -51.32 60.08 -30.88
C SER A 655 -51.69 59.21 -32.09
N GLY A 656 -51.55 57.89 -31.99
CA GLY A 656 -51.84 56.92 -33.05
C GLY A 656 -50.72 56.71 -34.08
N ARG A 657 -49.54 57.32 -33.91
CA ARG A 657 -48.40 57.11 -34.82
C ARG A 657 -47.66 55.82 -34.47
N ARG A 658 -47.41 54.97 -35.48
CA ARG A 658 -46.64 53.74 -35.33
C ARG A 658 -45.14 54.00 -35.50
N GLY A 659 -44.34 53.56 -34.53
CA GLY A 659 -42.89 53.62 -34.60
C GLY A 659 -42.23 53.30 -33.25
N TYR A 660 -40.90 53.42 -33.19
CA TYR A 660 -40.19 53.40 -31.91
C TYR A 660 -40.37 54.75 -31.22
N SER A 661 -41.07 54.73 -30.08
CA SER A 661 -41.29 55.90 -29.25
C SER A 661 -40.96 55.58 -27.79
N PRO A 662 -40.58 56.58 -26.98
CA PRO A 662 -40.27 56.37 -25.57
C PRO A 662 -41.41 55.68 -24.83
N TYR A 663 -41.11 54.72 -23.95
CA TYR A 663 -42.14 53.98 -23.21
C TYR A 663 -43.22 54.83 -22.50
N PRO A 664 -42.97 56.09 -22.04
CA PRO A 664 -44.00 56.91 -21.40
C PRO A 664 -45.15 57.34 -22.32
N VAL A 665 -44.97 57.29 -23.64
CA VAL A 665 -46.01 57.70 -24.61
C VAL A 665 -46.87 56.53 -25.10
N HIS A 666 -46.56 55.30 -24.68
CA HIS A 666 -47.38 54.13 -25.00
C HIS A 666 -48.59 54.06 -24.08
N PRO A 667 -49.75 53.60 -24.57
CA PRO A 667 -50.90 53.34 -23.70
C PRO A 667 -50.61 52.19 -22.72
N GLY A 668 -51.27 52.21 -21.57
CA GLY A 668 -51.22 51.14 -20.57
C GLY A 668 -50.34 51.43 -19.34
N PRO A 669 -50.29 50.46 -18.41
CA PRO A 669 -49.76 50.66 -17.05
C PRO A 669 -48.26 50.96 -17.01
N LEU A 670 -47.49 50.50 -18.02
CA LEU A 670 -46.05 50.78 -18.11
C LEU A 670 -45.73 52.29 -18.11
N ALA A 671 -46.60 53.13 -18.67
CA ALA A 671 -46.39 54.58 -18.73
C ALA A 671 -46.45 55.26 -17.34
N ALA A 672 -47.12 54.66 -16.36
CA ALA A 672 -47.22 55.21 -15.01
C ALA A 672 -45.87 55.23 -14.28
N LEU A 673 -44.95 54.31 -14.61
CA LEU A 673 -43.58 54.33 -14.11
C LEU A 673 -42.83 55.63 -14.47
N ALA A 674 -43.17 56.24 -15.61
CA ALA A 674 -42.59 57.52 -16.01
C ALA A 674 -43.09 58.69 -15.15
N LYS A 675 -44.30 58.56 -14.61
CA LYS A 675 -44.91 59.54 -13.70
C LYS A 675 -44.40 59.37 -12.26
N GLY A 676 -43.71 58.27 -11.97
CA GLY A 676 -43.12 57.97 -10.66
C GLY A 676 -43.95 56.97 -9.86
N ALA A 677 -44.83 56.21 -10.50
CA ALA A 677 -45.54 55.11 -9.86
C ALA A 677 -44.55 54.07 -9.31
N GLY A 678 -44.79 53.63 -8.08
CA GLY A 678 -44.09 52.50 -7.48
C GLY A 678 -44.60 51.16 -8.04
N THR A 679 -43.93 50.08 -7.67
CA THR A 679 -44.25 48.72 -8.11
C THR A 679 -45.65 48.27 -7.68
N ASP A 680 -46.08 48.65 -6.48
CA ASP A 680 -47.40 48.29 -5.93
C ASP A 680 -48.54 49.06 -6.63
N GLN A 681 -48.24 50.27 -7.13
CA GLN A 681 -49.18 51.01 -7.97
C GLN A 681 -49.25 50.40 -9.37
N LEU A 682 -48.12 49.94 -9.92
CA LEU A 682 -48.07 49.28 -11.22
C LEU A 682 -48.87 47.98 -11.23
N THR A 683 -48.74 47.13 -10.22
CA THR A 683 -49.52 45.88 -10.10
C THR A 683 -51.02 46.17 -10.00
N ARG A 684 -51.41 47.20 -9.25
CA ARG A 684 -52.81 47.65 -9.14
C ARG A 684 -53.37 48.14 -10.47
N GLU A 685 -52.66 49.03 -11.16
CA GLU A 685 -53.11 49.56 -12.46
C GLU A 685 -53.24 48.47 -13.52
N VAL A 686 -52.37 47.45 -13.49
CA VAL A 686 -52.53 46.25 -14.32
C VAL A 686 -53.84 45.55 -13.99
N ARG A 687 -54.07 45.19 -12.73
CA ARG A 687 -55.31 44.50 -12.31
C ARG A 687 -56.58 45.29 -12.67
N GLU A 688 -56.57 46.60 -12.44
CA GLU A 688 -57.67 47.52 -12.82
C GLU A 688 -57.91 47.53 -14.34
N SER A 689 -56.86 47.51 -15.16
CA SER A 689 -56.99 47.49 -16.63
C SER A 689 -57.64 46.21 -17.17
N PHE A 690 -57.60 45.12 -16.40
CA PHE A 690 -58.23 43.84 -16.70
C PHE A 690 -59.51 43.57 -15.87
N GLY A 691 -60.00 44.56 -15.11
CA GLY A 691 -61.25 44.44 -14.34
C GLY A 691 -61.17 43.53 -13.10
N VAL A 692 -59.95 43.23 -12.63
CA VAL A 692 -59.70 42.42 -11.43
C VAL A 692 -59.49 43.38 -10.25
N GLN A 693 -60.31 43.30 -9.20
CA GLN A 693 -60.15 44.10 -7.97
C GLN A 693 -59.39 43.34 -6.88
#